data_AF-A0A1K2HT38-F1
#
_entry.id   AF-A0A1K2HT38-F1
#
_cell.length_a   1.000
_cell.length_b   1.000
_cell.length_c   1.000
_cell.angle_alpha   90.00
_cell.angle_beta   90.00
_cell.angle_gamma   90.00
#
_symmetry.space_group_name_H-M   'P 1'
#
loop_
_entity.id
_entity.type
_entity.pdbx_description
1 polymer ?
#
loop_
_entity_poly.entity_id
_entity_poly.type
_entity_poly.pdbx_seq_one_letter_code
_entity_poly.pdbx_strand_id
1 'polypeptide(L)'
;MCLLALGGASCYGWPDLHETENFMNRALLGLVLPGLLVVSGGTALAITSTGADIASGIAASAADLVEKPEFSWARIDADLRDVVVTGTATDKAAIDALVAQVSGLPGVRTVENATVLAEFASPFPFSARRDGDAVTLEGGIPDEAVRALIAERLPDADDQLELLSGAPDRTSFLSLVDYTITILSHLDRGVVNAEDLSLEIEGRAASQEDFAALAELRRQGPPDGLTILRANIEPPLADPFEIIAKKDGTTIAVTGVAPDNRAIASIAAVEGVTVGPALQLASGAPEGFMPKALVALENLAMLEYGEARISGALVSLRGAPPDPGIAALVTEAMATIDADLTLEPPRVADYRLTATKDLAGLSFIGSVPDEATRSRLAQTDAADVASVSLARGAPTSFAASLDFALAVLSRLSEGEVTVDSQGLTVFGRASGPADYDALQAMLGGSTQSVTMVSADIKPAIVAPYTWSVDKTADGTVTLSGYTASPSERAAIASQFQGVDSDTSRIADGAPAQFAASVAHAAEMLPNLASGRIAFDGTRWQVSGTVANPTAEVTLRRYLAVNDLIAQGWQYNAALTAAEPTAAPSSTEPFRWQAEKEASGALRLDGFSPSTSFQSLVALRADGASDETVIHPGAPTGFAADALAGLDALADISEGVLRFENGVWSLTGVAATSAARDAARETLSARLSDTSWQFSVEAQDLPPVANPYTFLAVRAADGITTLSGHLLSDDLRRMVMIKAGEAAVDRTVIATGEPSGFVADVLAGLDALAALETGTLSFDGTRWSLSGNAAAQTDTARIEAALSRSAQGAAGWTQAITIPEAPQASVPESQIAVPEAASPPEPAATEAEAAATDPVDPPEAETVAAEDRAEPEAPVTTAPVEAPSPQLALAPTTGVDAQETPSVDGAALLAQCQAEVDALASRNAILFRSGSDALTDESLPVIDELAGYIAHCPGAIVHVEGHTDADGADDLNLALSVARAEAVVFALMDRGVALDRLYALGYGESLPIADNDTAAGKQRNRRIEFKILEDNR
;
A
#
# COMPACT_ATOMS: atom_id res chain seq x y z
N MET A 1 2.10 -119.85 -18.69
CA MET A 1 2.05 -121.32 -18.93
C MET A 1 0.60 -121.74 -18.66
N CYS A 2 -0.12 -122.50 -19.50
CA CYS A 2 0.18 -123.84 -20.06
C CYS A 2 0.28 -124.90 -18.95
N LEU A 3 -0.43 -126.04 -18.93
CA LEU A 3 -1.53 -126.59 -19.75
C LEU A 3 -2.59 -127.19 -18.79
N LEU A 4 -3.87 -127.42 -19.10
CA LEU A 4 -4.53 -128.19 -20.17
C LEU A 4 -4.31 -129.72 -20.10
N ALA A 5 -5.42 -130.47 -20.24
CA ALA A 5 -5.56 -131.86 -20.75
C ALA A 5 -5.36 -133.11 -19.83
N LEU A 6 -6.50 -133.74 -19.49
CA LEU A 6 -6.91 -135.12 -19.88
C LEU A 6 -6.03 -136.36 -19.57
N GLY A 7 -6.55 -137.23 -18.68
CA GLY A 7 -6.96 -138.61 -19.04
C GLY A 7 -5.95 -139.78 -18.94
N GLY A 8 -6.43 -140.95 -18.48
CA GLY A 8 -5.69 -142.24 -18.50
C GLY A 8 -6.49 -143.37 -17.83
N ALA A 9 -6.71 -144.49 -18.52
CA ALA A 9 -7.77 -145.47 -18.19
C ALA A 9 -7.30 -146.81 -17.59
N SER A 10 -8.22 -147.46 -16.85
CA SER A 10 -8.48 -148.93 -16.73
C SER A 10 -7.40 -149.92 -16.24
N CYS A 11 -7.80 -150.87 -15.37
CA CYS A 11 -7.91 -152.31 -15.72
C CYS A 11 -8.57 -153.21 -14.63
N TYR A 12 -8.80 -154.49 -14.97
CA TYR A 12 -9.72 -155.48 -14.35
C TYR A 12 -9.05 -156.51 -13.41
N GLY A 13 -9.84 -157.21 -12.55
CA GLY A 13 -9.43 -158.46 -11.87
C GLY A 13 -10.52 -159.13 -10.98
N TRP A 14 -10.72 -160.45 -11.12
CA TRP A 14 -11.59 -161.40 -10.35
C TRP A 14 -10.69 -162.59 -9.86
N PRO A 15 -11.12 -163.74 -9.24
CA PRO A 15 -12.47 -164.29 -8.90
C PRO A 15 -12.70 -165.00 -7.51
N ASP A 16 -13.93 -164.93 -6.97
CA ASP A 16 -14.95 -166.01 -6.72
C ASP A 16 -14.78 -167.29 -5.80
N LEU A 17 -15.95 -167.81 -5.33
CA LEU A 17 -16.41 -169.17 -4.89
C LEU A 17 -16.42 -169.71 -3.41
N HIS A 18 -17.66 -170.06 -2.96
CA HIS A 18 -18.17 -171.24 -2.17
C HIS A 18 -17.67 -171.58 -0.72
N GLU A 19 -18.52 -171.70 0.34
CA GLU A 19 -19.56 -172.71 0.77
C GLU A 19 -19.04 -173.75 1.82
N THR A 20 -19.81 -174.42 2.72
CA THR A 20 -21.28 -174.53 2.98
C THR A 20 -21.59 -174.85 4.48
N GLU A 21 -22.84 -174.57 4.95
CA GLU A 21 -23.61 -175.27 6.03
C GLU A 21 -23.07 -175.41 7.49
N ASN A 22 -23.85 -175.69 8.55
CA ASN A 22 -25.31 -175.70 8.82
C ASN A 22 -25.50 -175.30 10.33
N PHE A 23 -26.30 -174.30 10.75
CA PHE A 23 -27.77 -174.11 10.72
C PHE A 23 -28.60 -174.87 11.79
N MET A 24 -28.43 -174.53 13.08
CA MET A 24 -29.48 -174.64 14.11
C MET A 24 -29.27 -173.64 15.27
N ASN A 25 -29.33 -172.34 14.98
CA ASN A 25 -29.33 -171.29 16.03
C ASN A 25 -30.14 -170.04 15.63
N ARG A 26 -31.29 -170.24 14.96
CA ARG A 26 -32.18 -169.18 14.46
C ARG A 26 -33.60 -169.36 15.01
N ALA A 27 -33.89 -168.73 16.16
CA ALA A 27 -35.25 -168.62 16.68
C ALA A 27 -35.48 -167.42 17.62
N LEU A 28 -34.54 -167.09 18.52
CA LEU A 28 -34.80 -166.18 19.66
C LEU A 28 -33.97 -164.88 19.73
N LEU A 29 -32.98 -164.66 18.84
CA LEU A 29 -32.29 -163.35 18.76
C LEU A 29 -33.09 -162.25 18.02
N GLY A 30 -34.25 -162.59 17.44
CA GLY A 30 -34.97 -161.73 16.49
C GLY A 30 -35.66 -160.48 17.05
N LEU A 31 -35.72 -160.30 18.38
CA LEU A 31 -36.49 -159.22 19.02
C LEU A 31 -35.64 -158.19 19.79
N VAL A 32 -34.38 -158.48 20.10
CA VAL A 32 -33.56 -157.60 20.97
C VAL A 32 -32.85 -156.49 20.19
N LEU A 33 -32.26 -156.79 19.02
CA LEU A 33 -31.56 -155.78 18.22
C LEU A 33 -32.48 -154.67 17.66
N PRO A 34 -33.71 -154.95 17.16
CA PRO A 34 -34.61 -153.89 16.70
C PRO A 34 -35.01 -152.95 17.85
N GLY A 35 -35.31 -153.51 19.03
CA GLY A 35 -35.63 -152.73 20.23
C GLY A 35 -34.46 -151.86 20.67
N LEU A 36 -33.23 -152.38 20.67
CA LEU A 36 -32.06 -151.59 21.07
C LEU A 36 -31.78 -150.44 20.08
N LEU A 37 -31.93 -150.66 18.77
CA LEU A 37 -31.76 -149.60 17.76
C LEU A 37 -32.87 -148.54 17.79
N VAL A 38 -34.12 -148.92 18.09
CA VAL A 38 -35.23 -147.96 18.25
C VAL A 38 -35.10 -147.18 19.56
N VAL A 39 -34.60 -147.79 20.64
CA VAL A 39 -34.32 -147.08 21.90
C VAL A 39 -33.07 -146.21 21.78
N SER A 40 -31.94 -146.70 21.27
CA SER A 40 -30.74 -145.87 21.10
C SER A 40 -30.96 -144.77 20.08
N GLY A 41 -31.63 -145.08 18.96
CA GLY A 41 -32.00 -144.10 17.94
C GLY A 41 -33.03 -143.09 18.44
N GLY A 42 -34.07 -143.54 19.14
CA GLY A 42 -35.11 -142.66 19.69
C GLY A 42 -34.63 -141.81 20.86
N THR A 43 -33.78 -142.34 21.75
CA THR A 43 -33.14 -141.56 22.82
C THR A 43 -32.09 -140.60 22.26
N ALA A 44 -31.32 -140.98 21.22
CA ALA A 44 -30.47 -140.03 20.52
C ALA A 44 -31.30 -138.91 19.86
N LEU A 45 -32.38 -139.25 19.15
CA LEU A 45 -33.27 -138.26 18.52
C LEU A 45 -33.88 -137.32 19.56
N ALA A 46 -34.36 -137.85 20.68
CA ALA A 46 -34.94 -137.06 21.77
C ALA A 46 -33.91 -136.18 22.50
N ILE A 47 -32.67 -136.66 22.67
CA ILE A 47 -31.57 -135.84 23.20
C ILE A 47 -31.21 -134.73 22.21
N THR A 48 -31.17 -135.00 20.90
CA THR A 48 -30.91 -133.96 19.90
C THR A 48 -32.06 -132.96 19.74
N SER A 49 -33.33 -133.38 19.90
CA SER A 49 -34.47 -132.46 19.80
C SER A 49 -34.63 -131.64 21.08
N THR A 50 -34.76 -132.28 22.25
CA THR A 50 -34.95 -131.55 23.52
C THR A 50 -33.69 -130.80 23.96
N GLY A 51 -32.50 -131.23 23.55
CA GLY A 51 -31.27 -130.46 23.69
C GLY A 51 -31.29 -129.17 22.87
N ALA A 52 -31.79 -129.21 21.63
CA ALA A 52 -31.96 -128.02 20.80
C ALA A 52 -33.07 -127.09 21.34
N ASP A 53 -34.19 -127.64 21.83
CA ASP A 53 -35.27 -126.86 22.44
C ASP A 53 -34.79 -126.13 23.71
N ILE A 54 -33.98 -126.78 24.56
CA ILE A 54 -33.43 -126.16 25.78
C ILE A 54 -32.33 -125.14 25.43
N ALA A 55 -31.42 -125.47 24.50
CA ALA A 55 -30.35 -124.57 24.09
C ALA A 55 -30.90 -123.29 23.44
N SER A 56 -31.92 -123.41 22.57
CA SER A 56 -32.58 -122.25 21.96
C SER A 56 -33.38 -121.42 22.96
N GLY A 57 -34.02 -122.05 23.96
CA GLY A 57 -34.65 -121.34 25.07
C GLY A 57 -33.66 -120.53 25.93
N ILE A 58 -32.52 -121.13 26.28
CA ILE A 58 -31.44 -120.43 27.02
C ILE A 58 -30.85 -119.31 26.17
N ALA A 59 -30.58 -119.55 24.89
CA ALA A 59 -30.04 -118.53 23.98
C ALA A 59 -31.01 -117.35 23.79
N ALA A 60 -32.32 -117.60 23.72
CA ALA A 60 -33.32 -116.53 23.66
C ALA A 60 -33.32 -115.69 24.93
N SER A 61 -33.43 -116.30 26.12
CA SER A 61 -33.42 -115.54 27.38
C SER A 61 -32.06 -114.96 27.75
N ALA A 62 -30.97 -115.41 27.12
CA ALA A 62 -29.66 -114.75 27.18
C ALA A 62 -29.59 -113.52 26.26
N ALA A 63 -30.18 -113.59 25.05
CA ALA A 63 -30.34 -112.44 24.18
C ALA A 63 -31.21 -111.35 24.85
N ASP A 64 -32.34 -111.73 25.47
CA ASP A 64 -33.19 -110.83 26.28
C ASP A 64 -32.43 -110.09 27.40
N LEU A 65 -31.31 -110.65 27.89
CA LEU A 65 -30.43 -109.99 28.87
C LEU A 65 -29.44 -109.02 28.20
N VAL A 66 -28.85 -109.38 27.07
CA VAL A 66 -27.88 -108.54 26.33
C VAL A 66 -28.56 -107.37 25.62
N GLU A 67 -29.84 -107.50 25.24
CA GLU A 67 -30.65 -106.37 24.73
C GLU A 67 -30.87 -105.27 25.78
N LYS A 68 -30.58 -105.50 27.07
CA LYS A 68 -30.62 -104.45 28.08
C LYS A 68 -29.38 -103.53 27.95
N PRO A 69 -29.54 -102.19 28.03
CA PRO A 69 -28.42 -101.26 27.97
C PRO A 69 -27.32 -101.50 29.01
N GLU A 70 -27.67 -102.08 30.17
CA GLU A 70 -26.75 -102.41 31.28
C GLU A 70 -25.81 -103.61 30.98
N PHE A 71 -26.11 -104.43 29.96
CA PHE A 71 -25.37 -105.65 29.60
C PHE A 71 -25.01 -105.76 28.11
N SER A 72 -25.26 -104.73 27.32
CA SER A 72 -24.97 -104.65 25.87
C SER A 72 -23.48 -104.81 25.52
N TRP A 73 -22.59 -104.60 26.49
CA TRP A 73 -21.14 -104.82 26.39
C TRP A 73 -20.73 -106.31 26.35
N ALA A 74 -21.64 -107.22 26.70
CA ALA A 74 -21.37 -108.65 26.81
C ALA A 74 -21.91 -109.46 25.63
N ARG A 75 -21.20 -110.53 25.25
CA ARG A 75 -21.73 -111.61 24.42
C ARG A 75 -21.90 -112.87 25.27
N ILE A 76 -23.04 -113.50 25.12
CA ILE A 76 -23.39 -114.74 25.82
C ILE A 76 -23.56 -115.86 24.79
N ASP A 77 -22.64 -116.81 24.80
CA ASP A 77 -22.67 -117.99 23.94
C ASP A 77 -23.06 -119.22 24.77
N ALA A 78 -24.08 -119.97 24.34
CA ALA A 78 -24.64 -121.10 25.08
C ALA A 78 -24.43 -122.43 24.34
N ASP A 79 -23.64 -123.34 24.91
CA ASP A 79 -23.52 -124.72 24.45
C ASP A 79 -24.38 -125.65 25.32
N LEU A 80 -25.54 -126.06 24.79
CA LEU A 80 -26.58 -126.88 25.40
C LEU A 80 -27.19 -126.32 26.71
N ARG A 81 -26.41 -126.28 27.78
CA ARG A 81 -26.78 -125.80 29.13
C ARG A 81 -25.65 -125.06 29.84
N ASP A 82 -24.47 -125.01 29.23
CA ASP A 82 -23.29 -124.35 29.74
C ASP A 82 -23.12 -123.05 28.97
N VAL A 83 -22.83 -121.95 29.67
CA VAL A 83 -22.93 -120.61 29.11
C VAL A 83 -21.62 -119.86 29.32
N VAL A 84 -21.01 -119.38 28.25
CA VAL A 84 -19.80 -118.55 28.30
C VAL A 84 -20.22 -117.09 28.16
N VAL A 85 -19.83 -116.25 29.12
CA VAL A 85 -19.99 -114.80 29.05
C VAL A 85 -18.64 -114.20 28.67
N THR A 86 -18.60 -113.48 27.55
CA THR A 86 -17.43 -112.77 27.01
C THR A 86 -17.75 -111.29 26.82
N GLY A 87 -16.74 -110.46 26.56
CA GLY A 87 -16.88 -109.01 26.38
C GLY A 87 -16.07 -108.22 27.40
N THR A 88 -16.04 -106.90 27.24
CA THR A 88 -15.27 -105.99 28.09
C THR A 88 -16.22 -105.05 28.82
N ALA A 89 -16.18 -105.05 30.16
CA ALA A 89 -16.94 -104.11 30.98
C ALA A 89 -16.02 -103.05 31.59
N THR A 90 -16.58 -101.88 31.86
CA THR A 90 -15.91 -100.76 32.55
C THR A 90 -16.22 -100.70 34.04
N ASP A 91 -17.20 -101.48 34.52
CA ASP A 91 -17.50 -101.68 35.93
C ASP A 91 -17.50 -103.19 36.27
N LYS A 92 -16.84 -103.52 37.39
CA LYS A 92 -16.82 -104.88 37.93
C LYS A 92 -18.19 -105.30 38.48
N ALA A 93 -18.98 -104.38 39.05
CA ALA A 93 -20.30 -104.75 39.56
C ALA A 93 -21.27 -105.11 38.40
N ALA A 94 -21.14 -104.50 37.23
CA ALA A 94 -21.84 -104.92 36.01
C ALA A 94 -21.49 -106.36 35.60
N ILE A 95 -20.21 -106.77 35.62
CA ILE A 95 -19.78 -108.16 35.37
C ILE A 95 -20.44 -109.11 36.38
N ASP A 96 -20.29 -108.81 37.67
CA ASP A 96 -20.77 -109.68 38.75
C ASP A 96 -22.31 -109.78 38.74
N ALA A 97 -23.03 -108.69 38.37
CA ALA A 97 -24.48 -108.66 38.22
C ALA A 97 -24.96 -109.45 36.98
N LEU A 98 -24.26 -109.35 35.84
CA LEU A 98 -24.61 -110.12 34.64
C LEU A 98 -24.44 -111.62 34.89
N VAL A 99 -23.29 -112.03 35.42
CA VAL A 99 -23.01 -113.44 35.72
C VAL A 99 -24.03 -114.00 36.72
N ALA A 100 -24.50 -113.19 37.68
CA ALA A 100 -25.60 -113.57 38.57
C ALA A 100 -26.95 -113.72 37.85
N GLN A 101 -27.33 -112.81 36.94
CA GLN A 101 -28.58 -112.93 36.18
C GLN A 101 -28.55 -114.14 35.22
N VAL A 102 -27.44 -114.35 34.51
CA VAL A 102 -27.26 -115.50 33.61
C VAL A 102 -27.28 -116.83 34.37
N SER A 103 -26.65 -116.89 35.55
CA SER A 103 -26.71 -118.07 36.44
C SER A 103 -28.12 -118.36 36.96
N GLY A 104 -29.02 -117.37 36.95
CA GLY A 104 -30.43 -117.50 37.34
C GLY A 104 -31.38 -117.94 36.22
N LEU A 105 -30.92 -118.01 34.96
CA LEU A 105 -31.79 -118.34 33.83
C LEU A 105 -32.29 -119.80 33.88
N PRO A 106 -33.60 -120.06 33.64
CA PRO A 106 -34.16 -121.40 33.65
C PRO A 106 -33.49 -122.33 32.64
N GLY A 107 -32.72 -123.31 33.14
CA GLY A 107 -32.05 -124.32 32.32
C GLY A 107 -30.52 -124.21 32.32
N VAL A 108 -29.92 -123.09 32.73
CA VAL A 108 -28.45 -122.98 32.83
C VAL A 108 -27.90 -123.99 33.86
N ARG A 109 -26.66 -124.44 33.67
CA ARG A 109 -25.97 -125.43 34.53
C ARG A 109 -24.67 -124.88 35.11
N THR A 110 -23.84 -124.27 34.27
CA THR A 110 -22.59 -123.60 34.66
C THR A 110 -22.40 -122.36 33.80
N VAL A 111 -21.91 -121.28 34.40
CA VAL A 111 -21.51 -120.06 33.69
C VAL A 111 -19.99 -119.93 33.76
N GLU A 112 -19.35 -119.86 32.60
CA GLU A 112 -17.94 -119.52 32.47
C GLU A 112 -17.80 -118.01 32.23
N ASN A 113 -17.12 -117.32 33.14
CA ASN A 113 -16.86 -115.90 33.01
C ASN A 113 -15.49 -115.69 32.33
N ALA A 114 -15.53 -115.36 31.04
CA ALA A 114 -14.39 -114.99 30.22
C ALA A 114 -14.46 -113.50 29.79
N THR A 115 -15.04 -112.65 30.65
CA THR A 115 -15.07 -111.19 30.47
C THR A 115 -13.76 -110.53 30.90
N VAL A 116 -13.52 -109.34 30.37
CA VAL A 116 -12.37 -108.49 30.71
C VAL A 116 -12.89 -107.23 31.42
N LEU A 117 -12.19 -106.79 32.47
CA LEU A 117 -12.38 -105.45 33.04
C LEU A 117 -11.46 -104.48 32.31
N ALA A 118 -12.00 -103.36 31.85
CA ALA A 118 -11.26 -102.30 31.18
C ALA A 118 -10.13 -101.70 32.05
N GLU A 119 -9.16 -101.04 31.42
CA GLU A 119 -8.09 -100.35 32.15
C GLU A 119 -8.67 -99.16 32.94
N PHE A 120 -8.19 -98.95 34.17
CA PHE A 120 -8.72 -97.93 35.08
C PHE A 120 -7.95 -96.61 34.95
N ALA A 121 -8.67 -95.54 34.63
CA ALA A 121 -8.13 -94.18 34.57
C ALA A 121 -8.79 -93.27 35.62
N SER A 122 -7.97 -92.45 36.29
CA SER A 122 -8.42 -91.38 37.18
C SER A 122 -7.31 -90.31 37.28
N PRO A 123 -7.58 -89.03 36.94
CA PRO A 123 -8.84 -88.54 36.39
C PRO A 123 -9.19 -89.22 35.06
N PHE A 124 -10.48 -89.34 34.76
CA PHE A 124 -10.97 -89.98 33.54
C PHE A 124 -10.76 -89.04 32.34
N PRO A 125 -9.96 -89.41 31.33
CA PRO A 125 -9.64 -88.52 30.23
C PRO A 125 -10.72 -88.55 29.14
N PHE A 126 -11.12 -87.40 28.64
CA PHE A 126 -11.89 -87.28 27.39
C PHE A 126 -11.39 -86.05 26.62
N SER A 127 -11.05 -86.22 25.34
CA SER A 127 -10.53 -85.17 24.46
C SER A 127 -11.36 -85.17 23.18
N ALA A 128 -11.80 -83.99 22.76
CA ALA A 128 -12.46 -83.79 21.49
C ALA A 128 -11.84 -82.60 20.77
N ARG A 129 -11.26 -82.84 19.59
CA ARG A 129 -10.51 -81.86 18.79
C ARG A 129 -11.22 -81.60 17.47
N ARG A 130 -11.17 -80.36 16.99
CA ARG A 130 -11.65 -79.95 15.66
C ARG A 130 -10.54 -79.23 14.89
N ASP A 131 -10.43 -79.52 13.60
CA ASP A 131 -9.65 -78.74 12.64
C ASP A 131 -10.38 -78.64 11.29
N GLY A 132 -10.96 -77.48 11.01
CA GLY A 132 -11.90 -77.30 9.91
C GLY A 132 -13.19 -78.11 10.13
N ASP A 133 -13.55 -78.96 9.17
CA ASP A 133 -14.70 -79.86 9.29
C ASP A 133 -14.35 -81.21 9.94
N ALA A 134 -13.06 -81.50 10.15
CA ALA A 134 -12.64 -82.74 10.80
C ALA A 134 -12.76 -82.64 12.33
N VAL A 135 -13.35 -83.67 12.94
CA VAL A 135 -13.42 -83.85 14.40
C VAL A 135 -12.75 -85.17 14.78
N THR A 136 -11.93 -85.18 15.83
CA THR A 136 -11.26 -86.37 16.38
C THR A 136 -11.62 -86.50 17.86
N LEU A 137 -11.90 -87.72 18.30
CA LEU A 137 -12.29 -88.04 19.68
C LEU A 137 -11.25 -88.99 20.28
N GLU A 138 -10.70 -88.67 21.45
CA GLU A 138 -9.58 -89.37 22.08
C GLU A 138 -9.82 -89.57 23.58
N GLY A 139 -9.25 -90.64 24.16
CA GLY A 139 -9.35 -90.94 25.59
C GLY A 139 -10.40 -92.01 25.91
N GLY A 140 -11.03 -91.89 27.07
CA GLY A 140 -11.92 -92.90 27.63
C GLY A 140 -13.38 -92.75 27.25
N ILE A 141 -14.08 -93.88 27.16
CA ILE A 141 -15.55 -93.95 27.07
C ILE A 141 -16.12 -94.99 28.05
N PRO A 142 -17.24 -94.68 28.76
CA PRO A 142 -17.78 -95.56 29.80
C PRO A 142 -18.48 -96.82 29.26
N ASP A 143 -19.16 -96.77 28.12
CA ASP A 143 -19.78 -97.95 27.51
C ASP A 143 -20.08 -97.76 26.01
N GLU A 144 -20.26 -98.88 25.31
CA GLU A 144 -20.47 -98.90 23.85
C GLU A 144 -21.82 -98.30 23.43
N ALA A 145 -22.83 -98.30 24.31
CA ALA A 145 -24.10 -97.61 24.06
C ALA A 145 -23.97 -96.09 24.24
N VAL A 146 -22.96 -95.60 24.97
CA VAL A 146 -22.52 -94.19 24.89
C VAL A 146 -21.80 -93.95 23.57
N ARG A 147 -20.90 -94.83 23.10
CA ARG A 147 -20.23 -94.67 21.78
C ARG A 147 -21.24 -94.45 20.66
N ALA A 148 -22.28 -95.27 20.60
CA ALA A 148 -23.37 -95.14 19.62
C ALA A 148 -24.09 -93.77 19.68
N LEU A 149 -24.31 -93.22 20.87
CA LEU A 149 -24.93 -91.89 21.07
C LEU A 149 -24.00 -90.74 20.65
N ILE A 150 -22.68 -90.91 20.70
CA ILE A 150 -21.72 -89.94 20.16
C ILE A 150 -21.72 -90.03 18.63
N ALA A 151 -21.64 -91.24 18.07
CA ALA A 151 -21.63 -91.48 16.62
C ALA A 151 -22.93 -91.03 15.92
N GLU A 152 -24.09 -91.06 16.58
CA GLU A 152 -25.34 -90.48 16.04
C GLU A 152 -25.26 -88.95 15.88
N ARG A 153 -24.47 -88.27 16.71
CA ARG A 153 -24.33 -86.81 16.75
C ARG A 153 -23.12 -86.29 15.96
N LEU A 154 -22.07 -87.10 15.85
CA LEU A 154 -20.84 -86.85 15.11
C LEU A 154 -20.53 -88.04 14.18
N PRO A 155 -21.32 -88.26 13.12
CA PRO A 155 -21.18 -89.45 12.26
C PRO A 155 -19.90 -89.46 11.42
N ASP A 156 -19.29 -88.29 11.19
CA ASP A 156 -18.07 -88.12 10.40
C ASP A 156 -16.80 -87.90 11.26
N ALA A 157 -16.88 -88.13 12.59
CA ALA A 157 -15.74 -87.98 13.49
C ALA A 157 -14.80 -89.20 13.49
N ASP A 158 -13.51 -88.93 13.64
CA ASP A 158 -12.45 -89.92 13.83
C ASP A 158 -12.46 -90.39 15.31
N ASP A 159 -13.16 -91.50 15.57
CA ASP A 159 -13.31 -92.11 16.88
C ASP A 159 -12.08 -92.95 17.28
N GLN A 160 -11.26 -92.39 18.17
CA GLN A 160 -10.13 -93.04 18.82
C GLN A 160 -10.39 -93.27 20.32
N LEU A 161 -11.65 -93.39 20.75
CA LEU A 161 -12.02 -93.60 22.15
C LEU A 161 -11.85 -95.08 22.57
N GLU A 162 -11.19 -95.30 23.69
CA GLU A 162 -10.98 -96.62 24.30
C GLU A 162 -11.97 -96.85 25.46
N LEU A 163 -12.44 -98.10 25.64
CA LEU A 163 -13.26 -98.45 26.81
C LEU A 163 -12.39 -98.43 28.06
N LEU A 164 -12.70 -97.54 29.02
CA LEU A 164 -11.95 -97.36 30.26
C LEU A 164 -12.86 -97.44 31.49
N SER A 165 -12.34 -98.03 32.56
CA SER A 165 -12.92 -98.01 33.91
C SER A 165 -12.60 -96.71 34.63
N GLY A 166 -13.46 -96.29 35.57
CA GLY A 166 -13.25 -95.11 36.41
C GLY A 166 -14.00 -93.85 35.97
N ALA A 167 -14.87 -93.95 34.95
CA ALA A 167 -15.66 -92.84 34.44
C ALA A 167 -16.58 -92.19 35.51
N PRO A 168 -16.92 -90.89 35.36
CA PRO A 168 -18.06 -90.27 36.01
C PRO A 168 -19.37 -91.02 35.72
N ASP A 169 -20.45 -90.67 36.44
CA ASP A 169 -21.76 -91.26 36.14
C ASP A 169 -22.21 -90.93 34.70
N ARG A 170 -22.94 -91.87 34.08
CA ARG A 170 -23.35 -91.78 32.67
C ARG A 170 -24.17 -90.52 32.34
N THR A 171 -24.87 -89.92 33.30
CA THR A 171 -25.63 -88.68 33.09
C THR A 171 -24.68 -87.49 32.99
N SER A 172 -23.74 -87.37 33.92
CA SER A 172 -22.75 -86.30 33.91
C SER A 172 -21.76 -86.43 32.74
N PHE A 173 -21.38 -87.66 32.37
CA PHE A 173 -20.55 -87.90 31.19
C PHE A 173 -21.27 -87.56 29.87
N LEU A 174 -22.56 -87.89 29.72
CA LEU A 174 -23.33 -87.46 28.55
C LEU A 174 -23.51 -85.93 28.52
N SER A 175 -23.68 -85.28 29.67
CA SER A 175 -23.70 -83.80 29.77
C SER A 175 -22.36 -83.17 29.38
N LEU A 176 -21.23 -83.78 29.77
CA LEU A 176 -19.88 -83.39 29.36
C LEU A 176 -19.74 -83.44 27.83
N VAL A 177 -20.15 -84.55 27.22
CA VAL A 177 -20.11 -84.74 25.77
C VAL A 177 -21.00 -83.73 25.04
N ASP A 178 -22.26 -83.56 25.46
CA ASP A 178 -23.20 -82.66 24.81
C ASP A 178 -22.74 -81.19 24.88
N TYR A 179 -22.17 -80.77 26.01
CA TYR A 179 -21.57 -79.45 26.16
C TYR A 179 -20.31 -79.29 25.29
N THR A 180 -19.49 -80.34 25.21
CA THR A 180 -18.28 -80.37 24.37
C THR A 180 -18.60 -80.26 22.88
N ILE A 181 -19.58 -81.04 22.39
CA ILE A 181 -20.06 -80.96 21.00
C ILE A 181 -20.62 -79.56 20.71
N THR A 182 -21.37 -78.99 21.67
CA THR A 182 -21.90 -77.62 21.54
C THR A 182 -20.77 -76.60 21.37
N ILE A 183 -19.71 -76.66 22.19
CA ILE A 183 -18.53 -75.79 22.08
C ILE A 183 -17.82 -75.98 20.73
N LEU A 184 -17.52 -77.23 20.34
CA LEU A 184 -16.82 -77.52 19.10
C LEU A 184 -17.61 -77.11 17.85
N SER A 185 -18.94 -77.06 17.91
CA SER A 185 -19.76 -76.61 16.77
C SER A 185 -19.49 -75.15 16.38
N HIS A 186 -19.15 -74.31 17.35
CA HIS A 186 -18.83 -72.88 17.22
C HIS A 186 -17.34 -72.58 16.94
N LEU A 187 -16.45 -73.57 16.93
CA LEU A 187 -15.01 -73.39 16.67
C LEU A 187 -14.65 -73.81 15.24
N ASP A 188 -13.73 -73.11 14.57
CA ASP A 188 -13.13 -73.61 13.31
C ASP A 188 -11.93 -74.53 13.58
N ARG A 189 -11.22 -74.27 14.67
CA ARG A 189 -10.13 -75.11 15.18
C ARG A 189 -10.11 -75.04 16.70
N GLY A 190 -9.92 -76.17 17.37
CA GLY A 190 -9.77 -76.19 18.82
C GLY A 190 -9.71 -77.58 19.42
N VAL A 191 -9.56 -77.64 20.73
CA VAL A 191 -9.65 -78.84 21.55
C VAL A 191 -10.42 -78.52 22.83
N VAL A 192 -11.29 -79.44 23.22
CA VAL A 192 -11.88 -79.50 24.55
C VAL A 192 -11.31 -80.73 25.22
N ASN A 193 -10.41 -80.52 26.18
CA ASN A 193 -9.90 -81.56 27.06
C ASN A 193 -10.78 -81.62 28.31
N ALA A 194 -10.99 -82.80 28.85
CA ALA A 194 -11.72 -83.01 30.10
C ALA A 194 -11.03 -84.07 30.96
N GLU A 195 -10.88 -83.73 32.25
CA GLU A 195 -10.40 -84.62 33.31
C GLU A 195 -11.54 -84.80 34.33
N ASP A 196 -12.08 -86.01 34.42
CA ASP A 196 -13.35 -86.36 35.07
C ASP A 196 -14.53 -85.54 34.51
N LEU A 197 -14.84 -84.39 35.12
CA LEU A 197 -15.88 -83.43 34.71
C LEU A 197 -15.33 -81.99 34.64
N SER A 198 -14.01 -81.84 34.59
CA SER A 198 -13.29 -80.57 34.59
C SER A 198 -12.73 -80.29 33.19
N LEU A 199 -13.23 -79.24 32.53
CA LEU A 199 -12.92 -78.91 31.14
C LEU A 199 -11.81 -77.85 31.02
N GLU A 200 -10.91 -78.06 30.06
CA GLU A 200 -10.00 -77.05 29.51
C GLU A 200 -10.29 -76.88 28.01
N ILE A 201 -10.70 -75.68 27.63
CA ILE A 201 -11.15 -75.32 26.27
C ILE A 201 -10.11 -74.39 25.64
N GLU A 202 -9.53 -74.79 24.51
CA GLU A 202 -8.63 -73.94 23.72
C GLU A 202 -9.02 -73.99 22.24
N GLY A 203 -9.06 -72.85 21.55
CA GLY A 203 -9.42 -72.83 20.14
C GLY A 203 -9.81 -71.46 19.61
N ARG A 204 -10.32 -71.40 18.39
CA ARG A 204 -10.74 -70.20 17.68
C ARG A 204 -12.18 -70.33 17.17
N ALA A 205 -12.97 -69.28 17.34
CA ALA A 205 -14.36 -69.25 16.89
C ALA A 205 -14.46 -69.22 15.35
N ALA A 206 -15.47 -69.89 14.79
CA ALA A 206 -15.68 -69.95 13.34
C ALA A 206 -16.19 -68.63 12.72
N SER A 207 -16.94 -67.83 13.49
CA SER A 207 -17.42 -66.52 13.07
C SER A 207 -17.58 -65.56 14.25
N GLN A 208 -17.97 -64.31 13.96
CA GLN A 208 -18.31 -63.31 14.99
C GLN A 208 -19.58 -63.69 15.77
N GLU A 209 -20.53 -64.36 15.13
CA GLU A 209 -21.75 -64.85 15.77
C GLU A 209 -21.42 -66.02 16.71
N ASP A 210 -20.54 -66.93 16.28
CA ASP A 210 -20.03 -68.03 17.10
C ASP A 210 -19.18 -67.55 18.29
N PHE A 211 -18.34 -66.53 18.09
CA PHE A 211 -17.56 -65.93 19.19
C PHE A 211 -18.48 -65.27 20.23
N ALA A 212 -19.56 -64.61 19.78
CA ALA A 212 -20.58 -64.07 20.66
C ALA A 212 -21.37 -65.19 21.38
N ALA A 213 -21.71 -66.28 20.68
CA ALA A 213 -22.38 -67.45 21.26
C ALA A 213 -21.53 -68.15 22.32
N LEU A 214 -20.23 -68.36 22.07
CA LEU A 214 -19.28 -68.90 23.06
C LEU A 214 -19.10 -67.97 24.27
N ALA A 215 -19.08 -66.65 24.04
CA ALA A 215 -19.05 -65.66 25.12
C ALA A 215 -20.36 -65.62 25.94
N GLU A 216 -21.50 -65.94 25.32
CA GLU A 216 -22.81 -66.10 25.96
C GLU A 216 -22.89 -67.39 26.78
N LEU A 217 -22.54 -68.54 26.19
CA LEU A 217 -22.45 -69.85 26.88
C LEU A 217 -21.57 -69.78 28.13
N ARG A 218 -20.39 -69.14 28.03
CA ARG A 218 -19.49 -68.92 29.18
C ARG A 218 -20.11 -68.02 30.27
N ARG A 219 -21.05 -67.14 29.91
CA ARG A 219 -21.74 -66.24 30.86
C ARG A 219 -22.96 -66.90 31.53
N GLN A 220 -23.59 -67.85 30.85
CA GLN A 220 -24.65 -68.70 31.39
C GLN A 220 -24.06 -69.77 32.34
N GLY A 221 -22.83 -70.21 32.04
CA GLY A 221 -22.11 -71.23 32.80
C GLY A 221 -22.24 -72.62 32.19
N PRO A 222 -21.40 -73.58 32.61
CA PRO A 222 -21.53 -74.96 32.19
C PRO A 222 -22.73 -75.64 32.90
N PRO A 223 -23.30 -76.72 32.33
CA PRO A 223 -24.30 -77.57 32.97
C PRO A 223 -23.91 -78.04 34.39
N ASP A 224 -24.92 -78.28 35.23
CA ASP A 224 -24.74 -78.77 36.61
C ASP A 224 -23.83 -80.01 36.67
N GLY A 225 -22.79 -79.94 37.49
CA GLY A 225 -21.78 -80.99 37.68
C GLY A 225 -20.51 -80.81 36.85
N LEU A 226 -20.52 -79.99 35.80
CA LEU A 226 -19.34 -79.66 35.00
C LEU A 226 -18.60 -78.42 35.54
N THR A 227 -17.28 -78.38 35.41
CA THR A 227 -16.44 -77.23 35.82
C THR A 227 -15.51 -76.81 34.68
N ILE A 228 -15.47 -75.53 34.33
CA ILE A 228 -14.47 -75.02 33.36
C ILE A 228 -13.25 -74.51 34.14
N LEU A 229 -12.09 -75.14 33.93
CA LEU A 229 -10.81 -74.73 34.52
C LEU A 229 -10.16 -73.58 33.75
N ARG A 230 -10.19 -73.65 32.41
CA ARG A 230 -9.72 -72.62 31.47
C ARG A 230 -10.59 -72.62 30.22
N ALA A 231 -10.83 -71.43 29.67
CA ALA A 231 -11.39 -71.26 28.34
C ALA A 231 -10.62 -70.16 27.59
N ASN A 232 -9.64 -70.55 26.78
CA ASN A 232 -8.85 -69.69 25.92
C ASN A 232 -9.40 -69.75 24.49
N ILE A 233 -10.42 -68.92 24.22
CA ILE A 233 -11.11 -68.87 22.92
C ILE A 233 -10.66 -67.61 22.18
N GLU A 234 -9.97 -67.80 21.07
CA GLU A 234 -9.59 -66.76 20.13
C GLU A 234 -10.80 -66.30 19.29
N PRO A 235 -10.88 -64.99 18.96
CA PRO A 235 -11.85 -64.48 17.99
C PRO A 235 -11.53 -64.99 16.56
N PRO A 236 -12.51 -64.98 15.63
CA PRO A 236 -12.37 -65.58 14.30
C PRO A 236 -11.21 -64.97 13.50
N LEU A 237 -10.64 -65.75 12.57
CA LEU A 237 -9.53 -65.32 11.72
C LEU A 237 -10.00 -64.26 10.72
N ALA A 238 -9.32 -63.12 10.67
CA ALA A 238 -9.52 -62.11 9.62
C ALA A 238 -8.40 -62.15 8.57
N ASP A 239 -8.78 -62.35 7.30
CA ASP A 239 -7.89 -62.24 6.14
C ASP A 239 -8.60 -61.43 5.03
N PRO A 240 -8.12 -60.22 4.67
CA PRO A 240 -7.01 -59.51 5.30
C PRO A 240 -7.35 -59.01 6.71
N PHE A 241 -6.36 -58.98 7.60
CA PHE A 241 -6.49 -58.31 8.89
C PHE A 241 -6.39 -56.79 8.68
N GLU A 242 -7.50 -56.07 8.88
CA GLU A 242 -7.62 -54.67 8.43
C GLU A 242 -8.28 -53.72 9.45
N ILE A 243 -7.72 -52.52 9.57
CA ILE A 243 -8.34 -51.34 10.20
C ILE A 243 -8.47 -50.23 9.17
N ILE A 244 -9.63 -49.56 9.16
CA ILE A 244 -9.88 -48.33 8.41
C ILE A 244 -10.29 -47.25 9.41
N ALA A 245 -9.65 -46.09 9.35
CA ALA A 245 -9.97 -44.94 10.19
C ALA A 245 -10.20 -43.71 9.31
N LYS A 246 -11.33 -43.03 9.46
CA LYS A 246 -11.69 -41.83 8.67
C LYS A 246 -11.89 -40.66 9.60
N LYS A 247 -11.19 -39.54 9.35
CA LYS A 247 -11.33 -38.29 10.10
C LYS A 247 -12.19 -37.29 9.34
N ASP A 248 -13.23 -36.79 10.00
CA ASP A 248 -14.08 -35.68 9.56
C ASP A 248 -14.07 -34.58 10.62
N GLY A 249 -13.31 -33.51 10.38
CA GLY A 249 -13.13 -32.37 11.27
C GLY A 249 -12.42 -32.72 12.59
N THR A 250 -13.17 -33.16 13.60
CA THR A 250 -12.66 -33.47 14.95
C THR A 250 -12.84 -34.93 15.37
N THR A 251 -13.64 -35.71 14.65
CA THR A 251 -13.91 -37.12 14.99
C THR A 251 -13.23 -38.07 14.01
N ILE A 252 -12.65 -39.14 14.56
CA ILE A 252 -12.10 -40.26 13.80
C ILE A 252 -13.02 -41.47 14.01
N ALA A 253 -13.69 -41.92 12.96
CA ALA A 253 -14.49 -43.13 12.97
C ALA A 253 -13.61 -44.31 12.57
N VAL A 254 -13.49 -45.31 13.44
CA VAL A 254 -12.63 -46.50 13.21
C VAL A 254 -13.50 -47.75 13.00
N THR A 255 -13.19 -48.51 11.96
CA THR A 255 -13.85 -49.76 11.57
C THR A 255 -12.83 -50.84 11.21
N GLY A 256 -13.27 -52.10 11.15
CA GLY A 256 -12.44 -53.25 10.83
C GLY A 256 -12.26 -54.17 12.04
N VAL A 257 -11.04 -54.65 12.26
CA VAL A 257 -10.73 -55.65 13.29
C VAL A 257 -9.55 -55.29 14.21
N ALA A 258 -9.60 -55.74 15.46
CA ALA A 258 -8.55 -55.59 16.46
C ALA A 258 -8.23 -56.94 17.14
N PRO A 259 -6.98 -57.21 17.55
CA PRO A 259 -6.58 -58.51 18.09
C PRO A 259 -7.18 -58.83 19.48
N ASP A 260 -7.29 -57.84 20.36
CA ASP A 260 -7.83 -58.00 21.69
C ASP A 260 -8.49 -56.71 22.22
N ASN A 261 -9.09 -56.79 23.41
CA ASN A 261 -9.73 -55.63 24.06
C ASN A 261 -8.73 -54.54 24.51
N ARG A 262 -7.42 -54.83 24.61
CA ARG A 262 -6.39 -53.84 24.93
C ARG A 262 -6.03 -53.03 23.69
N ALA A 263 -5.99 -53.66 22.53
CA ALA A 263 -5.85 -52.99 21.24
C ALA A 263 -7.03 -52.04 20.99
N ILE A 264 -8.28 -52.48 21.23
CA ILE A 264 -9.45 -51.60 21.17
C ILE A 264 -9.32 -50.42 22.15
N ALA A 265 -8.89 -50.67 23.39
CA ALA A 265 -8.68 -49.59 24.37
C ALA A 265 -7.54 -48.63 23.99
N SER A 266 -6.49 -49.11 23.31
CA SER A 266 -5.38 -48.28 22.81
C SER A 266 -5.81 -47.41 21.63
N ILE A 267 -6.59 -47.98 20.70
CA ILE A 267 -7.23 -47.23 19.59
C ILE A 267 -8.15 -46.15 20.14
N ALA A 268 -8.98 -46.48 21.15
CA ALA A 268 -9.88 -45.54 21.82
C ALA A 268 -9.18 -44.46 22.66
N ALA A 269 -7.87 -44.56 22.88
CA ALA A 269 -7.08 -43.57 23.63
C ALA A 269 -6.45 -42.48 22.73
N VAL A 270 -6.45 -42.67 21.41
CA VAL A 270 -5.98 -41.65 20.45
C VAL A 270 -7.01 -40.52 20.34
N GLU A 271 -6.55 -39.28 20.29
CA GLU A 271 -7.42 -38.10 20.29
C GLU A 271 -8.39 -38.08 19.09
N GLY A 272 -9.65 -37.71 19.37
CA GLY A 272 -10.73 -37.70 18.38
C GLY A 272 -11.31 -39.07 18.01
N VAL A 273 -10.70 -40.20 18.43
CA VAL A 273 -11.21 -41.54 18.08
C VAL A 273 -12.54 -41.85 18.74
N THR A 274 -13.46 -42.34 17.91
CA THR A 274 -14.76 -42.87 18.32
C THR A 274 -14.87 -44.33 17.90
N VAL A 275 -14.77 -45.24 18.88
CA VAL A 275 -14.94 -46.67 18.65
C VAL A 275 -16.43 -47.02 18.68
N GLY A 276 -16.96 -47.45 17.54
CA GLY A 276 -18.31 -48.01 17.41
C GLY A 276 -18.31 -49.55 17.26
N PRO A 277 -19.49 -50.19 17.14
CA PRO A 277 -19.63 -51.64 16.94
C PRO A 277 -19.10 -52.16 15.59
N ALA A 278 -18.53 -51.27 14.77
CA ALA A 278 -17.89 -51.57 13.49
C ALA A 278 -16.38 -51.90 13.63
N LEU A 279 -15.80 -51.81 14.83
CA LEU A 279 -14.50 -52.38 15.18
C LEU A 279 -14.73 -53.65 16.01
N GLN A 280 -14.36 -54.80 15.45
CA GLN A 280 -14.65 -56.13 16.02
C GLN A 280 -13.36 -56.85 16.45
N LEU A 281 -13.48 -57.92 17.23
CA LEU A 281 -12.33 -58.73 17.62
C LEU A 281 -12.04 -59.79 16.55
N ALA A 282 -10.77 -59.97 16.16
CA ALA A 282 -10.35 -61.04 15.24
C ALA A 282 -8.93 -61.53 15.56
N SER A 283 -8.61 -62.76 15.18
CA SER A 283 -7.24 -63.30 15.19
C SER A 283 -6.57 -63.13 13.82
N GLY A 284 -5.26 -63.36 13.76
CA GLY A 284 -4.47 -63.20 12.52
C GLY A 284 -3.73 -61.86 12.38
N ALA A 285 -3.71 -61.02 13.41
CA ALA A 285 -2.97 -59.75 13.40
C ALA A 285 -1.46 -59.99 13.13
N PRO A 286 -0.85 -59.35 12.12
CA PRO A 286 0.58 -59.46 11.85
C PRO A 286 1.48 -58.94 12.99
N GLU A 287 2.71 -59.42 13.02
CA GLU A 287 3.74 -58.87 13.91
C GLU A 287 3.95 -57.37 13.64
N GLY A 288 3.98 -56.56 14.69
CA GLY A 288 4.11 -55.10 14.58
C GLY A 288 2.85 -54.34 14.13
N PHE A 289 1.72 -55.01 13.86
CA PHE A 289 0.49 -54.37 13.38
C PHE A 289 -0.01 -53.24 14.29
N MET A 290 -0.11 -53.49 15.61
CA MET A 290 -0.68 -52.51 16.54
C MET A 290 0.19 -51.24 16.70
N PRO A 291 1.53 -51.31 16.85
CA PRO A 291 2.38 -50.12 16.79
C PRO A 291 2.22 -49.30 15.50
N LYS A 292 2.19 -49.95 14.33
CA LYS A 292 1.95 -49.27 13.05
C LYS A 292 0.57 -48.59 13.00
N ALA A 293 -0.47 -49.26 13.49
CA ALA A 293 -1.84 -48.74 13.51
C ALA A 293 -1.99 -47.53 14.45
N LEU A 294 -1.35 -47.54 15.62
CA LEU A 294 -1.39 -46.39 16.54
C LEU A 294 -0.67 -45.17 15.95
N VAL A 295 0.53 -45.33 15.40
CA VAL A 295 1.25 -44.21 14.72
C VAL A 295 0.42 -43.65 13.56
N ALA A 296 -0.24 -44.49 12.75
CA ALA A 296 -1.11 -44.03 11.68
C ALA A 296 -2.36 -43.28 12.18
N LEU A 297 -2.95 -43.70 13.30
CA LEU A 297 -4.08 -43.03 13.95
C LEU A 297 -3.69 -41.69 14.58
N GLU A 298 -2.55 -41.65 15.28
CA GLU A 298 -2.01 -40.43 15.90
C GLU A 298 -1.67 -39.36 14.86
N ASN A 299 -1.10 -39.76 13.72
CA ASN A 299 -0.82 -38.84 12.62
C ASN A 299 -2.09 -38.42 11.86
N LEU A 300 -3.08 -39.32 11.70
CA LEU A 300 -4.41 -38.95 11.21
C LEU A 300 -5.09 -37.91 12.12
N ALA A 301 -4.88 -38.00 13.44
CA ALA A 301 -5.42 -37.05 14.41
C ALA A 301 -4.84 -35.63 14.24
N MET A 302 -3.65 -35.47 13.63
CA MET A 302 -3.06 -34.15 13.34
C MET A 302 -3.59 -33.48 12.06
N LEU A 303 -4.16 -34.25 11.12
CA LEU A 303 -4.72 -33.71 9.87
C LEU A 303 -6.10 -33.06 10.09
N GLU A 304 -6.55 -32.16 9.21
CA GLU A 304 -7.92 -31.59 9.28
C GLU A 304 -9.01 -32.64 8.97
N TYR A 305 -8.74 -33.47 7.96
CA TYR A 305 -9.58 -34.57 7.50
C TYR A 305 -8.69 -35.60 6.77
N GLY A 306 -9.14 -36.84 6.67
CA GLY A 306 -8.37 -37.89 5.99
C GLY A 306 -8.86 -39.31 6.22
N GLU A 307 -8.09 -40.27 5.74
CA GLU A 307 -8.26 -41.71 5.91
C GLU A 307 -6.92 -42.39 6.14
N ALA A 308 -6.80 -43.15 7.23
CA ALA A 308 -5.74 -44.12 7.45
C ALA A 308 -6.28 -45.52 7.19
N ARG A 309 -5.50 -46.36 6.51
CA ARG A 309 -5.81 -47.76 6.26
C ARG A 309 -4.61 -48.63 6.60
N ILE A 310 -4.82 -49.64 7.42
CA ILE A 310 -3.81 -50.61 7.82
C ILE A 310 -4.33 -51.97 7.45
N SER A 311 -3.71 -52.63 6.46
CA SER A 311 -4.19 -53.88 5.86
C SER A 311 -3.04 -54.87 5.74
N GLY A 312 -3.04 -55.88 6.60
CA GLY A 312 -1.86 -56.73 6.82
C GLY A 312 -0.66 -55.89 7.30
N ALA A 313 0.46 -55.95 6.56
CA ALA A 313 1.66 -55.17 6.86
C ALA A 313 1.68 -53.76 6.21
N LEU A 314 0.75 -53.51 5.28
CA LEU A 314 0.65 -52.25 4.52
C LEU A 314 -0.07 -51.19 5.33
N VAL A 315 0.49 -49.98 5.35
CA VAL A 315 -0.14 -48.78 5.90
C VAL A 315 -0.26 -47.76 4.78
N SER A 316 -1.40 -47.07 4.71
CA SER A 316 -1.52 -45.81 3.98
C SER A 316 -2.20 -44.75 4.84
N LEU A 317 -1.77 -43.49 4.67
CA LEU A 317 -2.40 -42.32 5.27
C LEU A 317 -2.62 -41.29 4.17
N ARG A 318 -3.86 -40.80 4.05
CA ARG A 318 -4.21 -39.74 3.11
C ARG A 318 -5.06 -38.68 3.79
N GLY A 319 -4.86 -37.42 3.44
CA GLY A 319 -5.61 -36.32 4.08
C GLY A 319 -4.91 -34.98 3.96
N ALA A 320 -5.39 -34.00 4.72
CA ALA A 320 -5.01 -32.61 4.51
C ALA A 320 -4.43 -31.97 5.78
N PRO A 321 -3.15 -31.57 5.79
CA PRO A 321 -2.52 -30.99 6.98
C PRO A 321 -2.95 -29.54 7.21
N PRO A 322 -3.14 -29.11 8.48
CA PRO A 322 -3.58 -27.76 8.83
C PRO A 322 -2.50 -26.69 8.60
N ASP A 323 -1.22 -27.08 8.56
CA ASP A 323 -0.08 -26.19 8.33
C ASP A 323 1.15 -26.98 7.79
N PRO A 324 2.20 -26.30 7.28
CA PRO A 324 3.39 -26.97 6.74
C PRO A 324 4.24 -27.71 7.79
N GLY A 325 4.20 -27.31 9.06
CA GLY A 325 4.93 -27.96 10.14
C GLY A 325 4.33 -29.32 10.48
N ILE A 326 3.00 -29.39 10.60
CA ILE A 326 2.28 -30.66 10.74
C ILE A 326 2.46 -31.53 9.49
N ALA A 327 2.50 -30.96 8.29
CA ALA A 327 2.80 -31.72 7.07
C ALA A 327 4.19 -32.39 7.13
N ALA A 328 5.21 -31.68 7.63
CA ALA A 328 6.56 -32.22 7.82
C ALA A 328 6.60 -33.31 8.90
N LEU A 329 6.00 -33.06 10.08
CA LEU A 329 5.95 -34.04 11.18
C LEU A 329 5.24 -35.34 10.79
N VAL A 330 4.10 -35.24 10.09
CA VAL A 330 3.40 -36.42 9.56
C VAL A 330 4.23 -37.14 8.50
N THR A 331 4.98 -36.42 7.66
CA THR A 331 5.86 -37.03 6.66
C THR A 331 7.01 -37.82 7.31
N GLU A 332 7.66 -37.25 8.34
CA GLU A 332 8.72 -37.93 9.10
C GLU A 332 8.17 -39.16 9.84
N ALA A 333 7.08 -39.00 10.60
CA ALA A 333 6.51 -40.06 11.41
C ALA A 333 6.01 -41.25 10.56
N MET A 334 5.31 -40.99 9.44
CA MET A 334 4.81 -42.05 8.56
C MET A 334 5.94 -42.77 7.81
N ALA A 335 7.08 -42.11 7.54
CA ALA A 335 8.26 -42.77 6.99
C ALA A 335 8.86 -43.81 7.95
N THR A 336 8.74 -43.63 9.28
CA THR A 336 9.27 -44.59 10.26
C THR A 336 8.58 -45.97 10.22
N ILE A 337 7.36 -46.05 9.66
CA ILE A 337 6.55 -47.26 9.60
C ILE A 337 6.34 -47.82 8.18
N ASP A 338 7.05 -47.28 7.18
CA ASP A 338 6.98 -47.71 5.76
C ASP A 338 5.54 -47.68 5.21
N ALA A 339 5.00 -46.45 5.07
CA ALA A 339 3.61 -46.20 4.70
C ALA A 339 3.45 -45.38 3.40
N ASP A 340 2.40 -45.69 2.63
CA ASP A 340 1.95 -44.88 1.50
C ASP A 340 1.26 -43.59 1.99
N LEU A 341 2.01 -42.48 1.97
CA LEU A 341 1.53 -41.16 2.39
C LEU A 341 1.06 -40.34 1.18
N THR A 342 -0.16 -39.81 1.24
CA THR A 342 -0.66 -38.83 0.25
C THR A 342 -1.29 -37.63 0.95
N LEU A 343 -0.50 -36.59 1.18
CA LEU A 343 -1.00 -35.33 1.75
C LEU A 343 -1.49 -34.37 0.65
N GLU A 344 -2.63 -33.73 0.90
CA GLU A 344 -3.01 -32.49 0.21
C GLU A 344 -2.06 -31.34 0.60
N PRO A 345 -1.98 -30.25 -0.17
CA PRO A 345 -1.16 -29.10 0.21
C PRO A 345 -1.54 -28.56 1.61
N PRO A 346 -0.56 -28.14 2.43
CA PRO A 346 -0.85 -27.57 3.75
C PRO A 346 -1.68 -26.29 3.63
N ARG A 347 -2.52 -26.00 4.62
CA ARG A 347 -3.16 -24.68 4.68
C ARG A 347 -2.12 -23.64 5.13
N VAL A 348 -2.19 -22.43 4.60
CA VAL A 348 -1.49 -21.25 5.13
C VAL A 348 -2.51 -20.21 5.59
N ALA A 349 -2.20 -19.50 6.67
CA ALA A 349 -3.06 -18.43 7.20
C ALA A 349 -2.94 -17.16 6.34
N ASP A 350 -1.72 -16.65 6.22
CA ASP A 350 -1.39 -15.49 5.39
C ASP A 350 -1.17 -15.94 3.93
N TYR A 351 -2.26 -16.34 3.29
CA TYR A 351 -2.24 -16.78 1.90
C TYR A 351 -1.87 -15.61 0.98
N ARG A 352 -0.66 -15.64 0.42
CA ARG A 352 -0.10 -14.62 -0.47
C ARG A 352 0.61 -15.24 -1.68
N LEU A 353 0.50 -14.58 -2.82
CA LEU A 353 1.37 -14.74 -3.99
C LEU A 353 1.86 -13.36 -4.43
N THR A 354 3.18 -13.18 -4.45
CA THR A 354 3.85 -11.97 -4.95
C THR A 354 4.48 -12.26 -6.30
N ALA A 355 4.35 -11.31 -7.23
CA ALA A 355 4.83 -11.41 -8.60
C ALA A 355 5.65 -10.17 -8.95
N THR A 356 6.97 -10.32 -9.04
CA THR A 356 7.92 -9.22 -9.26
C THR A 356 8.44 -9.25 -10.69
N LYS A 357 8.53 -8.08 -11.34
CA LYS A 357 8.96 -7.93 -12.73
C LYS A 357 10.07 -6.89 -12.83
N ASP A 358 11.16 -7.25 -13.47
CA ASP A 358 12.39 -6.46 -13.51
C ASP A 358 13.14 -6.62 -14.85
N LEU A 359 14.45 -6.35 -14.85
CA LEU A 359 15.32 -6.53 -16.02
C LEU A 359 15.76 -8.00 -16.25
N ALA A 360 15.64 -8.88 -15.24
CA ALA A 360 15.95 -10.30 -15.35
C ALA A 360 14.75 -11.10 -15.90
N GLY A 361 13.52 -10.73 -15.53
CA GLY A 361 12.30 -11.32 -16.07
C GLY A 361 11.05 -11.06 -15.24
N LEU A 362 10.32 -12.13 -14.95
CA LEU A 362 9.17 -12.17 -14.05
C LEU A 362 9.43 -13.28 -13.03
N SER A 363 9.24 -13.02 -11.74
CA SER A 363 9.45 -14.02 -10.68
C SER A 363 8.22 -14.09 -9.77
N PHE A 364 7.92 -15.30 -9.28
CA PHE A 364 6.79 -15.56 -8.38
C PHE A 364 7.27 -16.17 -7.06
N ILE A 365 6.78 -15.62 -5.95
CA ILE A 365 7.09 -16.05 -4.59
C ILE A 365 5.78 -16.21 -3.80
N GLY A 366 5.64 -17.29 -3.04
CA GLY A 366 4.46 -17.53 -2.18
C GLY A 366 3.65 -18.76 -2.61
N SER A 367 2.33 -18.71 -2.51
CA SER A 367 1.45 -19.88 -2.59
C SER A 367 0.46 -19.89 -3.75
N VAL A 368 0.28 -21.06 -4.37
CA VAL A 368 -0.78 -21.36 -5.34
C VAL A 368 -1.63 -22.57 -4.89
N PRO A 369 -2.93 -22.64 -5.26
CA PRO A 369 -3.85 -23.63 -4.71
C PRO A 369 -3.60 -25.05 -5.23
N ASP A 370 -3.05 -25.16 -6.45
CA ASP A 370 -2.87 -26.40 -7.18
C ASP A 370 -1.72 -26.30 -8.19
N GLU A 371 -1.25 -27.46 -8.65
CA GLU A 371 -0.18 -27.56 -9.65
C GLU A 371 -0.61 -27.00 -11.02
N ALA A 372 -1.91 -27.05 -11.36
CA ALA A 372 -2.39 -26.45 -12.60
C ALA A 372 -2.14 -24.92 -12.62
N THR A 373 -2.27 -24.26 -11.47
CA THR A 373 -1.97 -22.84 -11.29
C THR A 373 -0.47 -22.58 -11.32
N ARG A 374 0.37 -23.37 -10.63
CA ARG A 374 1.85 -23.24 -10.74
C ARG A 374 2.31 -23.39 -12.20
N SER A 375 1.87 -24.47 -12.85
CA SER A 375 2.16 -24.75 -14.25
C SER A 375 1.63 -23.67 -15.20
N ARG A 376 0.58 -22.91 -14.83
CA ARG A 376 0.09 -21.75 -15.60
C ARG A 376 1.01 -20.53 -15.43
N LEU A 377 1.52 -20.26 -14.23
CA LEU A 377 2.50 -19.19 -14.00
C LEU A 377 3.77 -19.44 -14.82
N ALA A 378 4.28 -20.67 -14.80
CA ALA A 378 5.46 -21.11 -15.56
C ALA A 378 5.32 -21.05 -17.10
N GLN A 379 4.11 -20.82 -17.62
CA GLN A 379 3.85 -20.60 -19.05
C GLN A 379 3.80 -19.11 -19.42
N THR A 380 4.00 -18.20 -18.47
CA THR A 380 4.14 -16.76 -18.72
C THR A 380 5.58 -16.48 -19.18
N ASP A 381 5.77 -15.64 -20.19
CA ASP A 381 7.10 -15.39 -20.76
C ASP A 381 8.10 -14.91 -19.69
N ALA A 382 9.24 -15.62 -19.61
CA ALA A 382 10.32 -15.40 -18.64
C ALA A 382 9.90 -15.48 -17.15
N ALA A 383 8.89 -16.28 -16.80
CA ALA A 383 8.48 -16.54 -15.42
C ALA A 383 9.35 -17.59 -14.70
N ASP A 384 10.03 -17.18 -13.62
CA ASP A 384 10.51 -18.08 -12.58
C ASP A 384 9.40 -18.36 -11.54
N VAL A 385 9.25 -19.62 -11.16
CA VAL A 385 8.28 -20.12 -10.17
C VAL A 385 8.93 -21.04 -9.13
N ALA A 386 10.26 -21.10 -9.05
CA ALA A 386 10.98 -21.97 -8.11
C ALA A 386 10.58 -21.72 -6.64
N SER A 387 10.28 -20.46 -6.31
CA SER A 387 9.85 -20.00 -4.98
C SER A 387 8.33 -20.06 -4.74
N VAL A 388 7.58 -20.75 -5.61
CA VAL A 388 6.12 -20.94 -5.46
C VAL A 388 5.80 -22.29 -4.82
N SER A 389 5.25 -22.29 -3.60
CA SER A 389 4.73 -23.48 -2.91
C SER A 389 3.28 -23.81 -3.28
N LEU A 390 2.85 -25.05 -3.04
CA LEU A 390 1.42 -25.38 -3.04
C LEU A 390 0.85 -25.17 -1.63
N ALA A 391 -0.28 -24.51 -1.51
CA ALA A 391 -0.99 -24.40 -0.24
C ALA A 391 -2.51 -24.27 -0.42
N ARG A 392 -3.28 -24.70 0.60
CA ARG A 392 -4.72 -24.44 0.71
C ARG A 392 -4.95 -23.12 1.47
N GLY A 393 -6.14 -22.54 1.31
CA GLY A 393 -6.51 -21.26 1.95
C GLY A 393 -6.62 -20.07 1.00
N ALA A 394 -6.47 -20.27 -0.31
CA ALA A 394 -6.63 -19.23 -1.31
C ALA A 394 -8.00 -18.51 -1.16
N PRO A 395 -8.04 -17.17 -1.18
CA PRO A 395 -9.30 -16.44 -1.12
C PRO A 395 -10.17 -16.75 -2.35
N THR A 396 -11.50 -16.63 -2.23
CA THR A 396 -12.43 -16.96 -3.33
C THR A 396 -12.27 -16.07 -4.57
N SER A 397 -11.67 -14.88 -4.40
CA SER A 397 -11.27 -13.96 -5.46
C SER A 397 -9.91 -14.27 -6.10
N PHE A 398 -9.12 -15.24 -5.58
CA PHE A 398 -7.72 -15.44 -5.95
C PHE A 398 -7.50 -15.60 -7.46
N ALA A 399 -8.30 -16.45 -8.12
CA ALA A 399 -8.18 -16.67 -9.56
C ALA A 399 -8.44 -15.39 -10.39
N ALA A 400 -9.47 -14.62 -10.03
CA ALA A 400 -9.77 -13.36 -10.71
C ALA A 400 -8.73 -12.27 -10.42
N SER A 401 -8.21 -12.23 -9.18
CA SER A 401 -7.17 -11.30 -8.75
C SER A 401 -5.84 -11.61 -9.45
N LEU A 402 -5.51 -12.89 -9.63
CA LEU A 402 -4.34 -13.34 -10.38
C LEU A 402 -4.46 -13.07 -11.88
N ASP A 403 -5.62 -13.28 -12.49
CA ASP A 403 -5.84 -12.96 -13.91
C ASP A 403 -5.74 -11.45 -14.16
N PHE A 404 -6.23 -10.62 -13.22
CA PHE A 404 -6.04 -9.17 -13.24
C PHE A 404 -4.57 -8.79 -13.01
N ALA A 405 -3.88 -9.43 -12.06
CA ALA A 405 -2.46 -9.21 -11.77
C ALA A 405 -1.59 -9.44 -13.01
N LEU A 406 -1.78 -10.57 -13.70
CA LEU A 406 -1.05 -10.89 -14.94
C LEU A 406 -1.35 -9.87 -16.06
N ALA A 407 -2.60 -9.38 -16.17
CA ALA A 407 -2.97 -8.33 -17.11
C ALA A 407 -2.39 -6.95 -16.76
N VAL A 408 -2.10 -6.68 -15.48
CA VAL A 408 -1.35 -5.49 -15.03
C VAL A 408 0.15 -5.67 -15.35
N LEU A 409 0.76 -6.79 -14.96
CA LEU A 409 2.17 -7.10 -15.18
C LEU A 409 2.56 -7.12 -16.68
N SER A 410 1.62 -7.46 -17.57
CA SER A 410 1.86 -7.38 -19.03
C SER A 410 2.02 -5.93 -19.54
N ARG A 411 1.62 -4.93 -18.76
CA ARG A 411 1.64 -3.48 -19.07
C ARG A 411 2.68 -2.70 -18.27
N LEU A 412 3.39 -3.36 -17.36
CA LEU A 412 4.51 -2.77 -16.61
C LEU A 412 5.86 -3.11 -17.28
N SER A 413 6.81 -2.18 -17.23
CA SER A 413 8.21 -2.42 -17.57
C SER A 413 8.95 -3.05 -16.38
N GLU A 414 8.76 -2.47 -15.21
CA GLU A 414 9.26 -2.88 -13.88
C GLU A 414 8.12 -2.78 -12.86
N GLY A 415 8.08 -3.61 -11.82
CA GLY A 415 7.07 -3.52 -10.76
C GLY A 415 6.88 -4.78 -9.91
N GLU A 416 5.92 -4.71 -8.99
CA GLU A 416 5.48 -5.83 -8.15
C GLU A 416 3.95 -5.86 -8.12
N VAL A 417 3.36 -7.05 -8.18
CA VAL A 417 1.95 -7.25 -7.87
C VAL A 417 1.79 -8.36 -6.84
N THR A 418 1.18 -8.02 -5.70
CA THR A 418 0.91 -8.94 -4.59
C THR A 418 -0.59 -9.23 -4.50
N VAL A 419 -0.95 -10.52 -4.54
CA VAL A 419 -2.30 -11.04 -4.31
C VAL A 419 -2.34 -11.72 -2.94
N ASP A 420 -3.17 -11.25 -2.02
CA ASP A 420 -3.37 -11.91 -0.72
C ASP A 420 -4.83 -11.90 -0.23
N SER A 421 -5.05 -12.23 1.05
CA SER A 421 -6.38 -12.31 1.67
C SER A 421 -7.12 -10.97 1.75
N GLN A 422 -6.41 -9.84 1.70
CA GLN A 422 -7.02 -8.50 1.71
C GLN A 422 -7.41 -8.07 0.28
N GLY A 423 -6.63 -8.48 -0.72
CA GLY A 423 -6.92 -8.22 -2.13
C GLY A 423 -5.66 -8.13 -3.00
N LEU A 424 -5.65 -7.13 -3.87
CA LEU A 424 -4.56 -6.85 -4.81
C LEU A 424 -3.82 -5.57 -4.42
N THR A 425 -2.49 -5.67 -4.35
CA THR A 425 -1.57 -4.53 -4.22
C THR A 425 -0.70 -4.46 -5.47
N VAL A 426 -0.52 -3.25 -6.02
CA VAL A 426 0.18 -3.03 -7.31
C VAL A 426 1.20 -1.90 -7.18
N PHE A 427 2.44 -2.17 -7.56
CA PHE A 427 3.52 -1.18 -7.69
C PHE A 427 4.20 -1.31 -9.04
N GLY A 428 4.71 -0.21 -9.61
CA GLY A 428 5.63 -0.29 -10.74
C GLY A 428 5.60 0.88 -11.69
N ARG A 429 6.09 0.66 -12.90
CA ARG A 429 6.17 1.64 -13.99
C ARG A 429 5.54 1.08 -15.25
N ALA A 430 4.73 1.88 -15.95
CA ALA A 430 4.14 1.47 -17.23
C ALA A 430 5.21 1.18 -18.30
N SER A 431 4.92 0.25 -19.22
CA SER A 431 5.77 -0.06 -20.38
C SER A 431 5.82 1.07 -21.42
N GLY A 432 4.75 1.85 -21.52
CA GLY A 432 4.62 2.98 -22.43
C GLY A 432 3.49 3.93 -21.99
N PRO A 433 3.39 5.14 -22.56
CA PRO A 433 2.35 6.10 -22.19
C PRO A 433 0.92 5.56 -22.42
N ALA A 434 0.74 4.77 -23.49
CA ALA A 434 -0.54 4.11 -23.76
C ALA A 434 -0.88 2.99 -22.76
N ASP A 435 0.14 2.33 -22.20
CA ASP A 435 -0.05 1.34 -21.13
C ASP A 435 -0.36 2.01 -19.80
N TYR A 436 0.20 3.19 -19.52
CA TYR A 436 -0.18 4.02 -18.38
C TYR A 436 -1.66 4.43 -18.46
N ASP A 437 -2.09 4.97 -19.61
CA ASP A 437 -3.50 5.33 -19.86
C ASP A 437 -4.43 4.10 -19.64
N ALA A 438 -4.01 2.91 -20.11
CA ALA A 438 -4.76 1.67 -19.95
C ALA A 438 -4.77 1.14 -18.50
N LEU A 439 -3.66 1.24 -17.78
CA LEU A 439 -3.54 0.84 -16.37
C LEU A 439 -4.43 1.71 -15.49
N GLN A 440 -4.41 3.04 -15.68
CA GLN A 440 -5.30 3.95 -14.96
C GLN A 440 -6.78 3.62 -15.21
N ALA A 441 -7.15 3.29 -16.45
CA ALA A 441 -8.51 2.85 -16.79
C ALA A 441 -8.87 1.46 -16.19
N MET A 442 -7.92 0.54 -16.08
CA MET A 442 -8.11 -0.77 -15.44
C MET A 442 -8.27 -0.65 -13.92
N LEU A 443 -7.45 0.17 -13.26
CA LEU A 443 -7.43 0.36 -11.81
C LEU A 443 -8.59 1.21 -11.31
N GLY A 444 -9.01 2.23 -12.07
CA GLY A 444 -10.23 2.99 -11.80
C GLY A 444 -11.53 2.23 -12.11
N GLY A 445 -11.44 1.09 -12.81
CA GLY A 445 -12.58 0.23 -13.13
C GLY A 445 -12.96 -0.67 -11.96
N SER A 446 -14.09 -0.39 -11.30
CA SER A 446 -14.62 -1.27 -10.25
C SER A 446 -15.09 -2.61 -10.82
N THR A 447 -14.19 -3.60 -10.85
CA THR A 447 -14.55 -5.00 -11.10
C THR A 447 -15.07 -5.60 -9.79
N GLN A 448 -16.25 -6.21 -9.81
CA GLN A 448 -16.91 -6.74 -8.60
C GLN A 448 -16.23 -8.01 -8.03
N SER A 449 -15.09 -8.43 -8.60
CA SER A 449 -14.42 -9.71 -8.31
C SER A 449 -13.00 -9.54 -7.76
N VAL A 450 -12.44 -8.33 -7.77
CA VAL A 450 -11.07 -8.04 -7.31
C VAL A 450 -11.10 -6.81 -6.40
N THR A 451 -10.76 -6.99 -5.13
CA THR A 451 -10.56 -5.89 -4.18
C THR A 451 -9.19 -5.26 -4.43
N MET A 452 -9.13 -3.96 -4.74
CA MET A 452 -7.87 -3.22 -4.75
C MET A 452 -7.55 -2.76 -3.33
N VAL A 453 -6.35 -3.06 -2.85
CA VAL A 453 -5.82 -2.60 -1.55
C VAL A 453 -5.05 -1.29 -1.75
N SER A 454 -4.11 -1.29 -2.71
CA SER A 454 -3.37 -0.08 -3.11
C SER A 454 -2.80 -0.25 -4.54
N ALA A 455 -2.60 0.87 -5.23
CA ALA A 455 -1.94 0.90 -6.53
C ALA A 455 -1.13 2.19 -6.73
N ASP A 456 0.18 2.09 -6.89
CA ASP A 456 1.07 3.18 -7.33
C ASP A 456 1.75 2.79 -8.65
N ILE A 457 1.28 3.40 -9.74
CA ILE A 457 1.82 3.21 -11.09
C ILE A 457 2.49 4.49 -11.53
N LYS A 458 3.80 4.41 -11.77
CA LYS A 458 4.62 5.50 -12.30
C LYS A 458 4.52 5.56 -13.83
N PRO A 459 4.56 6.76 -14.44
CA PRO A 459 4.52 6.91 -15.89
C PRO A 459 5.71 6.24 -16.59
N ALA A 460 5.52 5.83 -17.84
CA ALA A 460 6.62 5.32 -18.65
C ALA A 460 7.62 6.45 -18.96
N ILE A 461 8.93 6.18 -18.84
CA ILE A 461 9.97 7.14 -19.21
C ILE A 461 10.07 7.20 -20.74
N VAL A 462 9.94 8.39 -21.34
CA VAL A 462 10.05 8.58 -22.79
C VAL A 462 11.28 9.39 -23.19
N ALA A 463 11.94 8.94 -24.26
CA ALA A 463 13.05 9.64 -24.90
C ALA A 463 12.93 9.53 -26.43
N PRO A 464 12.83 10.65 -27.18
CA PRO A 464 12.75 12.03 -26.71
C PRO A 464 11.42 12.37 -26.02
N TYR A 465 11.47 13.16 -24.95
CA TYR A 465 10.31 13.78 -24.34
C TYR A 465 9.91 15.03 -25.14
N THR A 466 8.77 14.99 -25.81
CA THR A 466 8.28 16.09 -26.68
C THR A 466 7.03 16.76 -26.13
N TRP A 467 6.86 18.05 -26.40
CA TRP A 467 5.67 18.83 -26.05
C TRP A 467 5.43 19.92 -27.08
N SER A 468 4.17 20.28 -27.37
CA SER A 468 3.88 21.48 -28.15
C SER A 468 2.54 22.14 -27.82
N VAL A 469 2.52 23.45 -27.99
CA VAL A 469 1.30 24.25 -28.11
C VAL A 469 1.21 24.84 -29.53
N ASP A 470 0.07 24.61 -30.17
CA ASP A 470 -0.27 25.14 -31.48
C ASP A 470 -1.39 26.17 -31.34
N LYS A 471 -1.34 27.25 -32.12
CA LYS A 471 -2.38 28.29 -32.21
C LYS A 471 -2.72 28.54 -33.67
N THR A 472 -3.98 28.34 -34.05
CA THR A 472 -4.49 28.64 -35.40
C THR A 472 -4.94 30.10 -35.53
N ALA A 473 -5.16 30.57 -36.76
CA ALA A 473 -5.38 31.99 -37.07
C ALA A 473 -6.75 32.55 -36.62
N ASP A 474 -7.66 31.67 -36.22
CA ASP A 474 -8.92 31.95 -35.53
C ASP A 474 -8.75 32.14 -34.00
N GLY A 475 -7.56 31.86 -33.47
CA GLY A 475 -7.23 31.95 -32.04
C GLY A 475 -7.37 30.65 -31.27
N THR A 476 -7.83 29.57 -31.91
CA THR A 476 -7.99 28.23 -31.31
C THR A 476 -6.61 27.65 -30.93
N VAL A 477 -6.49 27.07 -29.74
CA VAL A 477 -5.25 26.52 -29.20
C VAL A 477 -5.36 25.00 -28.97
N THR A 478 -4.32 24.26 -29.35
CA THR A 478 -4.20 22.81 -29.14
C THR A 478 -2.91 22.46 -28.40
N LEU A 479 -3.01 21.60 -27.38
CA LEU A 479 -1.87 21.06 -26.63
C LEU A 479 -1.55 19.61 -27.07
N SER A 480 -0.27 19.24 -27.08
CA SER A 480 0.22 17.95 -27.60
C SER A 480 1.53 17.51 -26.93
N GLY A 481 1.83 16.21 -26.99
CA GLY A 481 3.07 15.62 -26.46
C GLY A 481 2.92 15.04 -25.06
N TYR A 482 3.85 15.31 -24.16
CA TYR A 482 3.92 14.69 -22.82
C TYR A 482 3.91 15.69 -21.67
N THR A 483 3.44 15.20 -20.52
CA THR A 483 3.34 15.90 -19.22
C THR A 483 3.69 14.88 -18.13
N ALA A 484 4.35 15.30 -17.05
CA ALA A 484 4.81 14.39 -16.00
C ALA A 484 3.66 13.84 -15.15
N SER A 485 2.57 14.60 -14.99
CA SER A 485 1.42 14.19 -14.18
C SER A 485 0.11 14.82 -14.64
N PRO A 486 -1.06 14.25 -14.28
CA PRO A 486 -2.36 14.86 -14.55
C PRO A 486 -2.53 16.26 -13.93
N SER A 487 -1.88 16.52 -12.79
CA SER A 487 -1.88 17.83 -12.14
C SER A 487 -0.98 18.84 -12.85
N GLU A 488 0.21 18.44 -13.31
CA GLU A 488 1.06 19.30 -14.17
C GLU A 488 0.32 19.63 -15.47
N ARG A 489 -0.30 18.64 -16.11
CA ARG A 489 -1.11 18.83 -17.34
C ARG A 489 -2.21 19.88 -17.15
N ALA A 490 -2.97 19.79 -16.07
CA ALA A 490 -4.01 20.79 -15.75
C ALA A 490 -3.42 22.19 -15.47
N ALA A 491 -2.30 22.25 -14.74
CA ALA A 491 -1.60 23.50 -14.46
C ALA A 491 -0.98 24.14 -15.72
N ILE A 492 -0.50 23.33 -16.66
CA ILE A 492 -0.05 23.76 -17.99
C ILE A 492 -1.24 24.30 -18.81
N ALA A 493 -2.33 23.54 -18.91
CA ALA A 493 -3.51 23.96 -19.68
C ALA A 493 -4.10 25.30 -19.19
N SER A 494 -4.08 25.55 -17.88
CA SER A 494 -4.58 26.80 -17.28
C SER A 494 -3.77 28.07 -17.63
N GLN A 495 -2.54 27.92 -18.14
CA GLN A 495 -1.70 29.06 -18.56
C GLN A 495 -2.09 29.60 -19.95
N PHE A 496 -2.85 28.83 -20.74
CA PHE A 496 -3.19 29.18 -22.12
C PHE A 496 -4.67 29.55 -22.27
N GLN A 497 -4.95 30.69 -22.90
CA GLN A 497 -6.31 31.07 -23.29
C GLN A 497 -6.67 30.45 -24.65
N GLY A 498 -7.92 30.03 -24.81
CA GLY A 498 -8.43 29.50 -26.08
C GLY A 498 -8.13 28.02 -26.35
N VAL A 499 -7.74 27.24 -25.33
CA VAL A 499 -7.53 25.79 -25.46
C VAL A 499 -8.86 25.10 -25.78
N ASP A 500 -8.96 24.58 -27.00
CA ASP A 500 -10.08 23.77 -27.50
C ASP A 500 -9.83 22.27 -27.26
N SER A 501 -8.57 21.85 -27.42
CA SER A 501 -8.18 20.45 -27.38
C SER A 501 -6.81 20.24 -26.73
N ASP A 502 -6.73 19.30 -25.80
CA ASP A 502 -5.48 18.82 -25.23
C ASP A 502 -5.33 17.33 -25.52
N THR A 503 -4.33 17.00 -26.33
CA THR A 503 -4.01 15.64 -26.79
C THR A 503 -2.75 15.05 -26.15
N SER A 504 -2.20 15.74 -25.14
CA SER A 504 -1.02 15.26 -24.41
C SER A 504 -1.29 13.96 -23.65
N ARG A 505 -0.21 13.30 -23.22
CA ARG A 505 -0.25 12.08 -22.39
C ARG A 505 0.64 12.21 -21.15
N ILE A 506 0.46 11.31 -20.20
CA ILE A 506 1.30 11.25 -19.01
C ILE A 506 2.54 10.38 -19.30
N ALA A 507 3.74 10.91 -19.07
CA ALA A 507 5.00 10.20 -19.24
C ALA A 507 6.13 10.87 -18.42
N ASP A 508 7.08 10.08 -17.96
CA ASP A 508 8.28 10.55 -17.27
C ASP A 508 9.37 10.93 -18.29
N GLY A 509 10.38 11.69 -17.86
CA GLY A 509 11.49 12.15 -18.72
C GLY A 509 11.43 13.63 -19.10
N ALA A 510 10.56 14.42 -18.45
CA ALA A 510 10.53 15.87 -18.61
C ALA A 510 11.91 16.49 -18.30
N PRO A 511 12.38 17.47 -19.10
CA PRO A 511 13.67 18.12 -18.85
C PRO A 511 13.63 18.97 -17.57
N ALA A 512 14.80 19.21 -16.97
CA ALA A 512 14.93 20.20 -15.91
C ALA A 512 14.40 21.57 -16.38
N GLN A 513 13.67 22.28 -15.51
CA GLN A 513 12.98 23.54 -15.82
C GLN A 513 11.90 23.46 -16.93
N PHE A 514 11.31 22.28 -17.18
CA PHE A 514 10.19 22.13 -18.13
C PHE A 514 9.02 23.08 -17.85
N ALA A 515 8.49 23.09 -16.62
CA ALA A 515 7.35 23.95 -16.25
C ALA A 515 7.65 25.46 -16.41
N ALA A 516 8.86 25.91 -16.06
CA ALA A 516 9.29 27.30 -16.28
C ALA A 516 9.42 27.63 -17.77
N SER A 517 9.88 26.67 -18.59
CA SER A 517 9.95 26.82 -20.04
C SER A 517 8.55 26.89 -20.68
N VAL A 518 7.56 26.16 -20.14
CA VAL A 518 6.15 26.25 -20.57
C VAL A 518 5.55 27.62 -20.22
N ALA A 519 5.88 28.20 -19.06
CA ALA A 519 5.47 29.56 -18.71
C ALA A 519 6.01 30.60 -19.71
N HIS A 520 7.26 30.47 -20.16
CA HIS A 520 7.79 31.30 -21.26
C HIS A 520 7.03 31.11 -22.59
N ALA A 521 6.55 29.89 -22.88
CA ALA A 521 5.69 29.65 -24.04
C ALA A 521 4.32 30.33 -23.89
N ALA A 522 3.74 30.35 -22.69
CA ALA A 522 2.47 31.01 -22.37
C ALA A 522 2.52 32.53 -22.57
N GLU A 523 3.61 33.19 -22.16
CA GLU A 523 3.83 34.64 -22.41
C GLU A 523 4.04 34.96 -23.90
N MET A 524 4.63 34.05 -24.68
CA MET A 524 4.90 34.28 -26.10
C MET A 524 3.70 33.99 -27.01
N LEU A 525 2.87 32.98 -26.73
CA LEU A 525 1.77 32.56 -27.61
C LEU A 525 0.71 33.65 -27.93
N PRO A 526 0.33 34.57 -27.03
CA PRO A 526 -0.58 35.68 -27.33
C PRO A 526 -0.09 36.58 -28.48
N ASN A 527 1.23 36.77 -28.59
CA ASN A 527 1.84 37.66 -29.58
C ASN A 527 1.93 37.05 -31.00
N LEU A 528 1.75 35.74 -31.15
CA LEU A 528 1.65 35.07 -32.46
C LEU A 528 0.22 35.21 -33.01
N ALA A 529 0.08 35.47 -34.31
CA ALA A 529 -1.23 35.43 -35.00
C ALA A 529 -1.68 33.98 -35.20
N SER A 530 -0.77 33.14 -35.68
CA SER A 530 -0.85 31.69 -35.71
C SER A 530 0.56 31.11 -35.61
N GLY A 531 0.74 29.92 -35.07
CA GLY A 531 2.07 29.35 -34.90
C GLY A 531 2.13 28.14 -33.98
N ARG A 532 3.36 27.66 -33.75
CA ARG A 532 3.70 26.54 -32.88
C ARG A 532 4.86 26.94 -31.99
N ILE A 533 4.72 26.66 -30.69
CA ILE A 533 5.83 26.62 -29.73
C ILE A 533 5.99 25.16 -29.29
N ALA A 534 7.16 24.57 -29.51
CA ALA A 534 7.40 23.15 -29.27
C ALA A 534 8.76 22.87 -28.65
N PHE A 535 8.82 21.82 -27.82
CA PHE A 535 10.04 21.17 -27.35
C PHE A 535 10.19 19.81 -28.05
N ASP A 536 11.33 19.60 -28.70
CA ASP A 536 11.60 18.40 -29.52
C ASP A 536 12.37 17.27 -28.79
N GLY A 537 12.55 17.39 -27.47
CA GLY A 537 13.41 16.52 -26.66
C GLY A 537 14.83 17.04 -26.48
N THR A 538 15.25 18.05 -27.26
CA THR A 538 16.58 18.66 -27.16
C THR A 538 16.53 20.19 -27.03
N ARG A 539 15.54 20.83 -27.65
CA ARG A 539 15.45 22.29 -27.71
C ARG A 539 14.02 22.77 -27.86
N TRP A 540 13.81 24.03 -27.49
CA TRP A 540 12.59 24.78 -27.74
C TRP A 540 12.63 25.50 -29.10
N GLN A 541 11.49 25.54 -29.79
CA GLN A 541 11.33 26.20 -31.09
C GLN A 541 10.02 27.00 -31.12
N VAL A 542 10.11 28.31 -31.39
CA VAL A 542 8.98 29.23 -31.60
C VAL A 542 8.87 29.51 -33.10
N SER A 543 7.72 29.26 -33.71
CA SER A 543 7.51 29.39 -35.15
C SER A 543 6.09 29.89 -35.48
N GLY A 544 5.91 30.56 -36.63
CA GLY A 544 4.59 30.99 -37.08
C GLY A 544 4.54 32.35 -37.78
N THR A 545 3.40 33.01 -37.67
CA THR A 545 3.14 34.36 -38.19
C THR A 545 2.88 35.34 -37.05
N VAL A 546 3.31 36.60 -37.23
CA VAL A 546 3.15 37.69 -36.25
C VAL A 546 2.21 38.75 -36.83
N ALA A 547 1.19 39.14 -36.05
CA ALA A 547 0.06 39.93 -36.55
C ALA A 547 0.41 41.36 -37.01
N ASN A 548 1.43 41.97 -36.39
CA ASN A 548 1.84 43.35 -36.63
C ASN A 548 3.30 43.57 -36.14
N PRO A 549 3.96 44.67 -36.54
CA PRO A 549 5.34 44.97 -36.12
C PRO A 549 5.53 45.06 -34.60
N THR A 550 4.54 45.59 -33.88
CA THR A 550 4.61 45.77 -32.42
C THR A 550 4.74 44.43 -31.70
N ALA A 551 3.96 43.42 -32.09
CA ALA A 551 4.03 42.08 -31.54
C ALA A 551 5.36 41.36 -31.85
N GLU A 552 5.99 41.64 -33.00
CA GLU A 552 7.32 41.11 -33.31
C GLU A 552 8.39 41.74 -32.40
N VAL A 553 8.32 43.06 -32.19
CA VAL A 553 9.20 43.78 -31.25
C VAL A 553 9.00 43.28 -29.81
N THR A 554 7.76 43.01 -29.38
CA THR A 554 7.47 42.41 -28.07
C THR A 554 8.08 41.03 -27.93
N LEU A 555 7.88 40.12 -28.90
CA LEU A 555 8.47 38.77 -28.89
C LEU A 555 10.01 38.82 -28.84
N ARG A 556 10.63 39.61 -29.71
CA ARG A 556 12.09 39.76 -29.76
C ARG A 556 12.65 40.35 -28.46
N ARG A 557 11.94 41.30 -27.84
CA ARG A 557 12.31 41.84 -26.51
C ARG A 557 12.18 40.78 -25.42
N TYR A 558 11.09 40.02 -25.38
CA TYR A 558 10.86 38.99 -24.37
C TYR A 558 11.94 37.89 -24.42
N LEU A 559 12.26 37.41 -25.63
CA LEU A 559 13.33 36.43 -25.87
C LEU A 559 14.71 36.92 -25.41
N ALA A 560 14.99 38.23 -25.56
CA ALA A 560 16.26 38.82 -25.16
C ALA A 560 16.35 39.14 -23.66
N VAL A 561 15.26 39.62 -23.04
CA VAL A 561 15.22 39.96 -21.60
C VAL A 561 15.33 38.70 -20.72
N ASN A 562 14.76 37.57 -21.18
CA ASN A 562 14.85 36.28 -20.50
C ASN A 562 16.02 35.40 -21.00
N ASP A 563 16.89 35.94 -21.87
CA ASP A 563 18.05 35.26 -22.49
C ASP A 563 17.77 33.87 -23.10
N LEU A 564 16.55 33.66 -23.61
CA LEU A 564 16.05 32.35 -24.03
C LEU A 564 16.84 31.79 -25.22
N ILE A 565 17.38 32.66 -26.08
CA ILE A 565 18.22 32.26 -27.22
C ILE A 565 19.55 31.66 -26.76
N ALA A 566 20.17 32.18 -25.69
CA ALA A 566 21.36 31.56 -25.09
C ALA A 566 21.01 30.23 -24.38
N GLN A 567 19.81 30.13 -23.81
CA GLN A 567 19.21 28.88 -23.30
C GLN A 567 18.78 27.91 -24.43
N GLY A 568 19.15 28.16 -25.69
CA GLY A 568 19.00 27.24 -26.82
C GLY A 568 17.69 27.33 -27.60
N TRP A 569 16.77 28.21 -27.21
CA TRP A 569 15.50 28.44 -27.92
C TRP A 569 15.76 28.93 -29.35
N GLN A 570 14.95 28.46 -30.31
CA GLN A 570 14.90 29.00 -31.66
C GLN A 570 13.69 29.90 -31.85
N TYR A 571 13.87 30.97 -32.64
CA TYR A 571 12.79 31.85 -33.08
C TYR A 571 12.78 31.94 -34.60
N ASN A 572 11.68 31.50 -35.20
CA ASN A 572 11.43 31.49 -36.64
C ASN A 572 9.96 31.84 -36.93
N ALA A 573 9.52 33.00 -36.43
CA ALA A 573 8.25 33.59 -36.81
C ALA A 573 8.47 34.77 -37.77
N ALA A 574 7.58 34.91 -38.76
CA ALA A 574 7.64 35.97 -39.76
C ALA A 574 6.44 36.93 -39.61
N LEU A 575 6.61 38.21 -39.98
CA LEU A 575 5.46 39.11 -40.07
C LEU A 575 4.47 38.61 -41.13
N THR A 576 3.17 38.69 -40.83
CA THR A 576 2.13 38.52 -41.85
C THR A 576 2.33 39.58 -42.94
N ALA A 577 2.60 39.17 -44.16
CA ALA A 577 2.75 40.09 -45.28
C ALA A 577 1.41 40.81 -45.55
N ALA A 578 1.42 42.14 -45.46
CA ALA A 578 0.23 42.94 -45.74
C ALA A 578 -0.19 42.77 -47.22
N GLU A 579 -1.49 42.62 -47.46
CA GLU A 579 -2.02 42.64 -48.84
C GLU A 579 -1.73 44.00 -49.50
N PRO A 580 -1.40 44.03 -50.80
CA PRO A 580 -1.00 45.24 -51.51
C PRO A 580 -2.21 46.17 -51.75
N THR A 581 -2.57 46.94 -50.73
CA THR A 581 -3.60 47.99 -50.82
C THR A 581 -3.21 49.01 -51.88
N ALA A 582 -4.10 49.27 -52.84
CA ALA A 582 -3.81 50.12 -53.99
C ALA A 582 -3.51 51.58 -53.59
N ALA A 583 -2.48 52.17 -54.19
CA ALA A 583 -2.06 53.53 -53.89
C ALA A 583 -3.10 54.57 -54.39
N PRO A 584 -3.53 55.53 -53.55
CA PRO A 584 -4.43 56.60 -53.97
C PRO A 584 -3.69 57.66 -54.81
N SER A 585 -4.18 57.91 -56.01
CA SER A 585 -3.72 59.04 -56.84
C SER A 585 -4.35 60.35 -56.34
N SER A 586 -3.74 60.97 -55.34
CA SER A 586 -4.09 62.32 -54.87
C SER A 586 -3.34 63.39 -55.66
N THR A 587 -4.06 64.45 -56.07
CA THR A 587 -3.47 65.67 -56.64
C THR A 587 -3.56 66.86 -55.68
N GLU A 588 -3.76 66.62 -54.37
CA GLU A 588 -3.74 67.69 -53.37
C GLU A 588 -2.32 68.25 -53.17
N PRO A 589 -2.16 69.58 -53.05
CA PRO A 589 -0.87 70.17 -52.72
C PRO A 589 -0.45 69.79 -51.30
N PHE A 590 0.87 69.65 -51.09
CA PHE A 590 1.40 69.24 -49.79
C PHE A 590 1.16 70.33 -48.73
N ARG A 591 0.50 69.96 -47.63
CA ARG A 591 0.18 70.82 -46.48
C ARG A 591 0.57 70.13 -45.18
N TRP A 592 0.98 70.89 -44.18
CA TRP A 592 1.30 70.38 -42.84
C TRP A 592 1.13 71.49 -41.80
N GLN A 593 0.72 71.15 -40.58
CA GLN A 593 0.53 72.09 -39.48
C GLN A 593 1.03 71.51 -38.16
N ALA A 594 1.62 72.37 -37.32
CA ALA A 594 1.79 72.16 -35.89
C ALA A 594 1.13 73.33 -35.12
N GLU A 595 0.35 73.02 -34.10
CA GLU A 595 -0.47 73.97 -33.33
C GLU A 595 -0.20 73.78 -31.85
N LYS A 596 0.27 74.84 -31.18
CA LYS A 596 0.57 74.89 -29.75
C LYS A 596 -0.47 75.75 -29.06
N GLU A 597 -1.27 75.14 -28.20
CA GLU A 597 -2.28 75.85 -27.40
C GLU A 597 -1.65 76.61 -26.21
N ALA A 598 -2.40 77.56 -25.63
CA ALA A 598 -2.08 78.15 -24.32
C ALA A 598 -1.92 77.13 -23.17
N SER A 599 -2.44 75.91 -23.33
CA SER A 599 -2.25 74.79 -22.41
C SER A 599 -0.82 74.20 -22.45
N GLY A 600 -0.03 74.56 -23.47
CA GLY A 600 1.26 73.94 -23.80
C GLY A 600 1.13 72.67 -24.65
N ALA A 601 -0.08 72.14 -24.87
CA ALA A 601 -0.30 70.97 -25.72
C ALA A 601 0.02 71.27 -27.19
N LEU A 602 0.63 70.29 -27.88
CA LEU A 602 0.94 70.37 -29.31
C LEU A 602 0.11 69.36 -30.10
N ARG A 603 -0.52 69.82 -31.19
CA ARG A 603 -1.25 68.98 -32.15
C ARG A 603 -0.66 69.15 -33.55
N LEU A 604 -0.52 68.05 -34.28
CA LEU A 604 0.06 68.00 -35.63
C LEU A 604 -1.00 67.49 -36.62
N ASP A 605 -1.15 68.16 -37.77
CA ASP A 605 -2.17 67.85 -38.79
C ASP A 605 -1.61 67.93 -40.21
N GLY A 606 -2.31 67.29 -41.16
CA GLY A 606 -2.00 67.33 -42.59
C GLY A 606 -1.14 66.14 -43.03
N PHE A 607 -0.11 66.41 -43.83
CA PHE A 607 0.67 65.38 -44.50
C PHE A 607 2.08 65.23 -43.96
N SER A 608 2.51 63.97 -43.81
CA SER A 608 3.88 63.60 -43.45
C SER A 608 4.59 62.88 -44.61
N PRO A 609 5.88 63.17 -44.89
CA PRO A 609 6.62 62.51 -45.96
C PRO A 609 6.95 61.04 -45.68
N SER A 610 7.02 60.62 -44.41
CA SER A 610 7.34 59.23 -44.03
C SER A 610 7.08 58.97 -42.54
N THR A 611 6.88 57.70 -42.18
CA THR A 611 6.77 57.27 -40.77
C THR A 611 8.06 57.56 -39.98
N SER A 612 9.21 57.56 -40.65
CA SER A 612 10.49 57.97 -40.05
C SER A 612 10.51 59.45 -39.69
N PHE A 613 9.81 60.32 -40.43
CA PHE A 613 9.64 61.72 -40.07
C PHE A 613 8.68 61.89 -38.88
N GLN A 614 7.57 61.15 -38.84
CA GLN A 614 6.68 61.12 -37.65
C GLN A 614 7.45 60.70 -36.39
N SER A 615 8.31 59.68 -36.51
CA SER A 615 9.18 59.21 -35.40
C SER A 615 10.18 60.28 -34.93
N LEU A 616 10.70 61.11 -35.84
CA LEU A 616 11.60 62.24 -35.50
C LEU A 616 10.85 63.41 -34.87
N VAL A 617 9.61 63.68 -35.31
CA VAL A 617 8.74 64.72 -34.70
C VAL A 617 8.31 64.30 -33.30
N ALA A 618 7.88 63.05 -33.10
CA ALA A 618 7.50 62.52 -31.78
C ALA A 618 8.65 62.56 -30.76
N LEU A 619 9.90 62.38 -31.21
CA LEU A 619 11.09 62.55 -30.35
C LEU A 619 11.42 64.02 -30.04
N ARG A 620 10.97 64.96 -30.86
CA ARG A 620 11.18 66.41 -30.69
C ARG A 620 10.07 67.06 -29.86
N ALA A 621 8.86 66.54 -29.94
CA ALA A 621 7.65 67.04 -29.31
C ALA A 621 6.98 65.93 -28.48
N ASP A 622 7.56 65.65 -27.32
CA ASP A 622 7.03 64.67 -26.37
C ASP A 622 5.61 65.07 -25.91
N GLY A 623 4.71 64.10 -25.77
CA GLY A 623 3.29 64.31 -25.47
C GLY A 623 2.44 64.94 -26.59
N ALA A 624 2.96 65.17 -27.79
CA ALA A 624 2.19 65.74 -28.89
C ALA A 624 1.17 64.74 -29.51
N SER A 625 0.03 65.25 -29.97
CA SER A 625 -0.97 64.48 -30.71
C SER A 625 -0.70 64.57 -32.22
N ASP A 626 -0.26 63.47 -32.83
CA ASP A 626 0.02 63.39 -34.28
C ASP A 626 -1.17 62.81 -35.06
N GLU A 627 -1.88 63.66 -35.80
CA GLU A 627 -2.98 63.31 -36.70
C GLU A 627 -2.52 63.25 -38.19
N THR A 628 -1.21 63.34 -38.46
CA THR A 628 -0.69 63.42 -39.83
C THR A 628 -0.80 62.11 -40.62
N VAL A 629 -1.12 62.22 -41.91
CA VAL A 629 -1.25 61.10 -42.85
C VAL A 629 -0.02 61.02 -43.75
N ILE A 630 0.50 59.81 -43.98
CA ILE A 630 1.63 59.61 -44.90
C ILE A 630 1.22 59.97 -46.35
N HIS A 631 1.92 60.94 -46.95
CA HIS A 631 1.66 61.40 -48.32
C HIS A 631 2.97 61.65 -49.09
N PRO A 632 3.19 61.02 -50.26
CA PRO A 632 4.37 61.29 -51.08
C PRO A 632 4.21 62.63 -51.81
N GLY A 633 4.71 63.73 -51.22
CA GLY A 633 4.64 65.05 -51.86
C GLY A 633 5.45 66.19 -51.23
N ALA A 634 6.21 65.94 -50.16
CA ALA A 634 6.97 67.01 -49.48
C ALA A 634 8.07 67.61 -50.38
N PRO A 635 8.27 68.94 -50.40
CA PRO A 635 9.33 69.57 -51.15
C PRO A 635 10.72 69.30 -50.54
N THR A 636 11.76 69.47 -51.35
CA THR A 636 13.17 69.40 -50.89
C THR A 636 13.40 70.43 -49.77
N GLY A 637 13.97 69.99 -48.65
CA GLY A 637 14.20 70.83 -47.46
C GLY A 637 13.15 70.67 -46.35
N PHE A 638 11.89 70.33 -46.69
CA PHE A 638 10.74 70.33 -45.77
C PHE A 638 11.00 69.77 -44.36
N ALA A 639 11.68 68.62 -44.26
CA ALA A 639 11.91 67.98 -42.97
C ALA A 639 12.85 68.77 -42.04
N ALA A 640 13.80 69.53 -42.60
CA ALA A 640 14.67 70.43 -41.84
C ALA A 640 13.92 71.71 -41.45
N ASP A 641 13.16 72.28 -42.39
CA ASP A 641 12.33 73.47 -42.17
C ASP A 641 11.28 73.24 -41.08
N ALA A 642 10.60 72.09 -41.10
CA ALA A 642 9.57 71.73 -40.14
C ALA A 642 10.14 71.60 -38.71
N LEU A 643 11.32 70.99 -38.57
CA LEU A 643 12.01 70.90 -37.28
C LEU A 643 12.54 72.27 -36.82
N ALA A 644 12.99 73.13 -37.74
CA ALA A 644 13.32 74.53 -37.45
C ALA A 644 12.11 75.35 -36.97
N GLY A 645 10.94 75.12 -37.57
CA GLY A 645 9.69 75.73 -37.16
C GLY A 645 9.20 75.23 -35.80
N LEU A 646 9.32 73.93 -35.51
CA LEU A 646 8.96 73.36 -34.20
C LEU A 646 9.83 73.92 -33.07
N ASP A 647 11.13 74.11 -33.31
CA ASP A 647 12.01 74.80 -32.36
C ASP A 647 11.49 76.23 -32.06
N ALA A 648 11.16 77.01 -33.09
CA ALA A 648 10.64 78.37 -32.92
C ALA A 648 9.20 78.44 -32.36
N LEU A 649 8.40 77.39 -32.52
CA LEU A 649 7.07 77.24 -31.91
C LEU A 649 7.18 76.87 -30.42
N ALA A 650 8.28 76.24 -30.00
CA ALA A 650 8.56 75.99 -28.58
C ALA A 650 8.86 77.31 -27.83
N ASP A 651 9.58 78.25 -28.47
CA ASP A 651 10.00 79.55 -27.92
C ASP A 651 8.84 80.54 -27.63
N ILE A 652 7.66 80.35 -28.24
CA ILE A 652 6.48 81.21 -28.05
C ILE A 652 5.44 80.56 -27.11
N SER A 653 4.54 81.33 -26.51
CA SER A 653 3.57 80.80 -25.53
C SER A 653 2.54 79.88 -26.20
N GLU A 654 1.91 80.38 -27.26
CA GLU A 654 0.91 79.69 -28.08
C GLU A 654 1.07 80.14 -29.54
N GLY A 655 0.64 79.30 -30.49
CA GLY A 655 0.65 79.66 -31.90
C GLY A 655 0.49 78.49 -32.87
N VAL A 656 0.45 78.82 -34.15
CA VAL A 656 0.34 77.87 -35.26
C VAL A 656 1.49 78.07 -36.22
N LEU A 657 2.21 76.98 -36.47
CA LEU A 657 3.17 76.81 -37.55
C LEU A 657 2.48 76.07 -38.69
N ARG A 658 2.43 76.65 -39.90
CA ARG A 658 1.80 76.01 -41.06
C ARG A 658 2.73 76.03 -42.27
N PHE A 659 2.75 74.94 -43.02
CA PHE A 659 3.24 74.86 -44.38
C PHE A 659 2.05 74.65 -45.33
N GLU A 660 1.83 75.59 -46.25
CA GLU A 660 0.77 75.48 -47.24
C GLU A 660 1.17 76.19 -48.54
N ASN A 661 0.84 75.60 -49.69
CA ASN A 661 1.08 76.19 -51.02
C ASN A 661 2.54 76.64 -51.30
N GLY A 662 3.53 76.04 -50.63
CA GLY A 662 4.95 76.40 -50.75
C GLY A 662 5.44 77.47 -49.78
N VAL A 663 4.59 77.96 -48.87
CA VAL A 663 4.90 79.03 -47.92
C VAL A 663 4.85 78.51 -46.49
N TRP A 664 5.84 78.90 -45.69
CA TRP A 664 5.83 78.70 -44.23
C TRP A 664 5.21 79.90 -43.51
N SER A 665 4.42 79.69 -42.48
CA SER A 665 3.96 80.76 -41.58
C SER A 665 4.02 80.35 -40.11
N LEU A 666 4.42 81.28 -39.24
CA LEU A 666 4.30 81.17 -37.79
C LEU A 666 3.50 82.37 -37.26
N THR A 667 2.40 82.09 -36.57
CA THR A 667 1.50 83.11 -35.99
C THR A 667 1.15 82.75 -34.56
N GLY A 668 1.17 83.70 -33.61
CA GLY A 668 0.90 83.37 -32.21
C GLY A 668 1.19 84.50 -31.21
N VAL A 669 1.42 84.14 -29.95
CA VAL A 669 1.71 85.05 -28.85
C VAL A 669 2.95 84.57 -28.09
N ALA A 670 3.87 85.48 -27.79
CA ALA A 670 5.05 85.24 -26.95
C ALA A 670 4.92 85.96 -25.59
N ALA A 671 5.42 85.31 -24.54
CA ALA A 671 5.39 85.84 -23.17
C ALA A 671 6.22 87.13 -22.98
N THR A 672 7.18 87.40 -23.87
CA THR A 672 7.97 88.65 -23.88
C THR A 672 8.37 89.03 -25.31
N SER A 673 8.73 90.29 -25.52
CA SER A 673 9.36 90.75 -26.76
C SER A 673 10.67 90.02 -27.08
N ALA A 674 11.44 89.62 -26.06
CA ALA A 674 12.65 88.83 -26.22
C ALA A 674 12.35 87.41 -26.76
N ALA A 675 11.32 86.74 -26.25
CA ALA A 675 10.92 85.40 -26.72
C ALA A 675 10.41 85.43 -28.18
N ARG A 676 9.60 86.44 -28.53
CA ARG A 676 9.20 86.70 -29.93
C ARG A 676 10.41 86.85 -30.85
N ASP A 677 11.42 87.61 -30.40
CA ASP A 677 12.58 87.94 -31.22
C ASP A 677 13.57 86.77 -31.33
N ALA A 678 13.67 85.91 -30.31
CA ALA A 678 14.39 84.64 -30.38
C ALA A 678 13.74 83.67 -31.38
N ALA A 679 12.42 83.45 -31.31
CA ALA A 679 11.69 82.62 -32.28
C ALA A 679 11.88 83.11 -33.73
N ARG A 680 11.87 84.44 -33.91
CA ARG A 680 12.14 85.10 -35.20
C ARG A 680 13.58 84.89 -35.68
N GLU A 681 14.56 84.93 -34.77
CA GLU A 681 15.97 84.64 -35.08
C GLU A 681 16.15 83.17 -35.50
N THR A 682 15.64 82.22 -34.69
CA THR A 682 15.67 80.77 -34.95
C THR A 682 15.14 80.40 -36.34
N LEU A 683 14.02 80.99 -36.77
CA LEU A 683 13.50 80.82 -38.14
C LEU A 683 14.43 81.45 -39.19
N SER A 684 14.78 82.73 -39.02
CA SER A 684 15.56 83.47 -40.03
C SER A 684 16.97 82.90 -40.28
N ALA A 685 17.57 82.27 -39.27
CA ALA A 685 18.88 81.63 -39.37
C ALA A 685 18.85 80.27 -40.08
N ARG A 686 17.67 79.64 -40.24
CA ARG A 686 17.51 78.30 -40.84
C ARG A 686 16.74 78.29 -42.16
N LEU A 687 15.83 79.25 -42.40
CA LEU A 687 14.93 79.31 -43.56
C LEU A 687 15.37 80.35 -44.62
N SER A 688 16.68 80.49 -44.85
CA SER A 688 17.26 81.65 -45.56
C SER A 688 16.81 81.85 -47.02
N ASP A 689 16.41 80.78 -47.71
CA ASP A 689 15.97 80.81 -49.12
C ASP A 689 14.45 80.62 -49.31
N THR A 690 13.68 80.41 -48.23
CA THR A 690 12.25 80.08 -48.28
C THR A 690 11.38 81.34 -48.13
N SER A 691 10.25 81.42 -48.83
CA SER A 691 9.25 82.47 -48.55
C SER A 691 8.47 82.10 -47.29
N TRP A 692 8.64 82.90 -46.22
CA TRP A 692 7.98 82.68 -44.93
C TRP A 692 7.25 83.94 -44.41
N GLN A 693 6.33 83.73 -43.47
CA GLN A 693 5.56 84.78 -42.80
C GLN A 693 5.67 84.64 -41.28
N PHE A 694 5.73 85.76 -40.57
CA PHE A 694 5.83 85.81 -39.11
C PHE A 694 4.89 86.87 -38.54
N SER A 695 4.00 86.46 -37.64
CA SER A 695 3.06 87.35 -36.95
C SER A 695 2.85 86.89 -35.51
N VAL A 696 3.86 87.11 -34.68
CA VAL A 696 3.83 86.80 -33.24
C VAL A 696 3.79 88.10 -32.44
N GLU A 697 2.75 88.28 -31.63
CA GLU A 697 2.62 89.41 -30.70
C GLU A 697 3.36 89.13 -29.37
N ALA A 698 3.60 90.16 -28.55
CA ALA A 698 4.33 90.04 -27.29
C ALA A 698 3.63 90.79 -26.15
N GLN A 699 3.51 90.17 -24.98
CA GLN A 699 2.79 90.71 -23.82
C GLN A 699 3.74 91.16 -22.69
N ASP A 700 4.50 92.24 -22.93
CA ASP A 700 5.42 92.79 -21.93
C ASP A 700 4.66 93.52 -20.79
N LEU A 701 4.76 93.01 -19.56
CA LEU A 701 4.18 93.61 -18.35
C LEU A 701 5.15 94.58 -17.65
N PRO A 702 4.68 95.68 -17.01
CA PRO A 702 5.56 96.61 -16.29
C PRO A 702 6.19 95.99 -15.03
N PRO A 703 7.44 96.35 -14.69
CA PRO A 703 8.14 95.79 -13.54
C PRO A 703 7.51 96.19 -12.20
N VAL A 704 7.63 95.30 -11.21
CA VAL A 704 7.20 95.56 -9.82
C VAL A 704 8.31 96.30 -9.06
N ALA A 705 7.99 97.43 -8.44
CA ALA A 705 8.93 98.20 -7.61
C ALA A 705 8.73 97.92 -6.12
N ASN A 706 9.84 97.70 -5.40
CA ASN A 706 9.85 97.47 -3.96
C ASN A 706 11.14 98.07 -3.34
N PRO A 707 11.06 99.06 -2.41
CA PRO A 707 9.84 99.73 -1.92
C PRO A 707 9.25 100.70 -2.96
N TYR A 708 7.93 100.87 -2.94
CA TYR A 708 7.21 101.75 -3.85
C TYR A 708 7.23 103.21 -3.39
N THR A 709 8.28 103.96 -3.74
CA THR A 709 8.49 105.34 -3.28
C THR A 709 7.98 106.41 -4.25
N PHE A 710 7.55 107.56 -3.75
CA PHE A 710 7.22 108.77 -4.54
C PHE A 710 7.68 110.05 -3.84
N LEU A 711 8.13 111.06 -4.59
CA LEU A 711 8.62 112.34 -4.07
C LEU A 711 8.27 113.50 -5.02
N ALA A 712 7.63 114.54 -4.49
CA ALA A 712 7.41 115.82 -5.16
C ALA A 712 7.96 116.97 -4.29
N VAL A 713 8.88 117.77 -4.83
CA VAL A 713 9.48 118.92 -4.15
C VAL A 713 9.11 120.21 -4.88
N ARG A 714 8.52 121.17 -4.16
CA ARG A 714 8.20 122.51 -4.67
C ARG A 714 9.23 123.52 -4.16
N ALA A 715 9.99 124.10 -5.08
CA ALA A 715 10.98 125.13 -4.80
C ALA A 715 10.38 126.55 -4.79
N ALA A 716 11.13 127.53 -4.26
CA ALA A 716 10.68 128.90 -4.05
C ALA A 716 10.49 129.72 -5.34
N ASP A 717 10.94 129.20 -6.48
CA ASP A 717 10.66 129.70 -7.82
C ASP A 717 9.29 129.21 -8.37
N GLY A 718 8.59 128.35 -7.62
CA GLY A 718 7.31 127.74 -7.97
C GLY A 718 7.42 126.42 -8.73
N ILE A 719 8.63 125.94 -9.06
CA ILE A 719 8.85 124.70 -9.82
C ILE A 719 8.62 123.48 -8.92
N THR A 720 7.86 122.51 -9.43
CA THR A 720 7.63 121.21 -8.78
C THR A 720 8.43 120.11 -9.48
N THR A 721 9.42 119.51 -8.82
CA THR A 721 10.14 118.34 -9.36
C THR A 721 9.52 117.05 -8.81
N LEU A 722 9.21 116.11 -9.70
CA LEU A 722 8.55 114.83 -9.43
C LEU A 722 9.52 113.66 -9.66
N SER A 723 9.48 112.64 -8.79
CA SER A 723 10.34 111.45 -8.89
C SER A 723 9.79 110.25 -8.12
N GLY A 724 10.30 109.06 -8.43
CA GLY A 724 9.79 107.79 -7.88
C GLY A 724 8.89 107.05 -8.86
N HIS A 725 7.95 106.26 -8.35
CA HIS A 725 7.18 105.29 -9.13
C HIS A 725 5.73 105.74 -9.34
N LEU A 726 5.17 105.41 -10.51
CA LEU A 726 3.75 105.60 -10.83
C LEU A 726 3.21 104.36 -11.58
N LEU A 727 1.96 103.98 -11.31
CA LEU A 727 1.33 102.77 -11.87
C LEU A 727 1.23 102.80 -13.40
N SER A 728 0.99 103.98 -13.99
CA SER A 728 0.74 104.12 -15.44
C SER A 728 1.06 105.52 -15.96
N ASP A 729 1.26 105.62 -17.27
CA ASP A 729 1.38 106.91 -17.98
C ASP A 729 0.12 107.78 -17.88
N ASP A 730 -1.04 107.19 -17.59
CA ASP A 730 -2.28 107.91 -17.31
C ASP A 730 -2.19 108.64 -15.96
N LEU A 731 -1.70 107.95 -14.92
CA LEU A 731 -1.42 108.57 -13.64
C LEU A 731 -0.32 109.63 -13.74
N ARG A 732 0.76 109.36 -14.50
CA ARG A 732 1.83 110.34 -14.79
C ARG A 732 1.27 111.62 -15.39
N ARG A 733 0.39 111.52 -16.39
CA ARG A 733 -0.28 112.69 -17.00
C ARG A 733 -1.14 113.45 -15.98
N MET A 734 -1.90 112.77 -15.13
CA MET A 734 -2.69 113.41 -14.07
C MET A 734 -1.83 114.12 -13.01
N VAL A 735 -0.74 113.48 -12.57
CA VAL A 735 0.23 114.02 -11.61
C VAL A 735 0.93 115.26 -12.15
N MET A 736 1.38 115.24 -13.41
CA MET A 736 1.97 116.41 -14.07
C MET A 736 1.00 117.59 -14.17
N ILE A 737 -0.27 117.34 -14.54
CA ILE A 737 -1.32 118.38 -14.58
C ILE A 737 -1.55 119.00 -13.18
N LYS A 738 -1.48 118.19 -12.11
CA LYS A 738 -1.62 118.66 -10.72
C LYS A 738 -0.40 119.44 -10.20
N ALA A 739 0.80 119.08 -10.64
CA ALA A 739 2.05 119.71 -10.19
C ALA A 739 2.31 121.11 -10.80
N GLY A 740 1.58 121.47 -11.87
CA GLY A 740 1.59 122.78 -12.52
C GLY A 740 2.40 122.81 -13.82
N GLU A 741 2.19 123.83 -14.66
CA GLU A 741 2.80 123.94 -16.00
C GLU A 741 4.34 123.98 -16.00
N ALA A 742 4.95 124.34 -14.87
CA ALA A 742 6.40 124.39 -14.68
C ALA A 742 6.99 123.11 -14.03
N ALA A 743 6.21 122.02 -13.93
CA ALA A 743 6.66 120.78 -13.30
C ALA A 743 7.71 120.02 -14.14
N VAL A 744 8.60 119.30 -13.45
CA VAL A 744 9.67 118.49 -14.06
C VAL A 744 9.49 117.02 -13.67
N ASP A 745 9.25 116.16 -14.66
CA ASP A 745 9.07 114.72 -14.46
C ASP A 745 10.41 113.96 -14.42
N ARG A 746 10.55 113.09 -13.42
CA ARG A 746 11.59 112.04 -13.30
C ARG A 746 11.00 110.75 -12.71
N THR A 747 9.72 110.51 -12.92
CA THR A 747 9.02 109.29 -12.47
C THR A 747 9.30 108.11 -13.41
N VAL A 748 9.14 106.89 -12.92
CA VAL A 748 9.24 105.63 -13.68
C VAL A 748 7.92 104.87 -13.58
N ILE A 749 7.50 104.20 -14.66
CA ILE A 749 6.30 103.36 -14.62
C ILE A 749 6.65 102.01 -13.99
N ALA A 750 5.97 101.67 -12.90
CA ALA A 750 6.12 100.42 -12.17
C ALA A 750 4.86 100.09 -11.37
N THR A 751 4.62 98.80 -11.17
CA THR A 751 3.54 98.25 -10.34
C THR A 751 4.03 97.99 -8.90
N GLY A 752 3.12 97.71 -7.96
CA GLY A 752 3.45 97.45 -6.56
C GLY A 752 3.05 98.58 -5.59
N GLU A 753 2.19 99.48 -6.05
CA GLU A 753 1.63 100.59 -5.31
C GLU A 753 0.67 100.12 -4.19
N PRO A 754 0.60 100.84 -3.06
CA PRO A 754 -0.36 100.54 -2.01
C PRO A 754 -1.78 100.99 -2.39
N SER A 755 -2.79 100.30 -1.84
CA SER A 755 -4.20 100.65 -2.01
C SER A 755 -4.48 102.10 -1.60
N GLY A 756 -5.03 102.90 -2.52
CA GLY A 756 -5.36 104.31 -2.28
C GLY A 756 -4.32 105.32 -2.79
N PHE A 757 -3.12 104.87 -3.20
CA PHE A 757 -2.01 105.73 -3.64
C PHE A 757 -2.40 106.82 -4.65
N VAL A 758 -3.26 106.50 -5.63
CA VAL A 758 -3.75 107.46 -6.65
C VAL A 758 -4.55 108.62 -6.04
N ALA A 759 -5.40 108.35 -5.04
CA ALA A 759 -6.15 109.41 -4.37
C ALA A 759 -5.22 110.22 -3.45
N ASP A 760 -4.33 109.54 -2.72
CA ASP A 760 -3.38 110.17 -1.81
C ASP A 760 -2.41 111.11 -2.53
N VAL A 761 -1.81 110.69 -3.66
CA VAL A 761 -0.84 111.52 -4.40
C VAL A 761 -1.48 112.77 -5.00
N LEU A 762 -2.71 112.66 -5.51
CA LEU A 762 -3.43 113.80 -6.09
C LEU A 762 -3.95 114.76 -4.99
N ALA A 763 -4.33 114.25 -3.82
CA ALA A 763 -4.66 115.05 -2.64
C ALA A 763 -3.43 115.75 -2.04
N GLY A 764 -2.29 115.05 -1.96
CA GLY A 764 -1.02 115.59 -1.51
C GLY A 764 -0.47 116.69 -2.43
N LEU A 765 -0.65 116.56 -3.75
CA LEU A 765 -0.29 117.61 -4.71
C LEU A 765 -1.23 118.83 -4.62
N ASP A 766 -2.54 118.62 -4.44
CA ASP A 766 -3.49 119.72 -4.15
C ASP A 766 -3.12 120.47 -2.85
N ALA A 767 -2.55 119.77 -1.86
CA ALA A 767 -2.06 120.37 -0.62
C ALA A 767 -0.70 121.08 -0.80
N LEU A 768 0.27 120.47 -1.50
CA LEU A 768 1.56 121.07 -1.84
C LEU A 768 1.40 122.36 -2.68
N ALA A 769 0.37 122.42 -3.52
CA ALA A 769 0.04 123.62 -4.31
C ALA A 769 -0.37 124.84 -3.45
N ALA A 770 -0.73 124.64 -2.17
CA ALA A 770 -1.04 125.71 -1.21
C ALA A 770 0.17 126.17 -0.36
N LEU A 771 1.34 125.53 -0.51
CA LEU A 771 2.59 125.93 0.14
C LEU A 771 3.47 126.75 -0.81
N GLU A 772 4.18 127.77 -0.32
CA GLU A 772 5.16 128.52 -1.12
C GLU A 772 6.38 127.66 -1.45
N THR A 773 6.81 126.87 -0.47
CA THR A 773 7.90 125.89 -0.56
C THR A 773 7.49 124.66 0.22
N GLY A 774 7.81 123.46 -0.28
CA GLY A 774 7.44 122.25 0.44
C GLY A 774 7.92 120.95 -0.20
N THR A 775 7.74 119.85 0.52
CA THR A 775 8.03 118.49 0.08
C THR A 775 6.86 117.58 0.45
N LEU A 776 6.38 116.86 -0.57
CA LEU A 776 5.43 115.76 -0.49
C LEU A 776 6.21 114.47 -0.74
N SER A 777 6.14 113.51 0.17
CA SER A 777 6.86 112.23 0.03
C SER A 777 6.05 111.04 0.51
N PHE A 778 6.20 109.92 -0.19
CA PHE A 778 5.77 108.59 0.23
C PHE A 778 7.01 107.67 0.25
N ASP A 779 7.33 107.13 1.43
CA ASP A 779 8.53 106.33 1.67
C ASP A 779 8.39 104.82 1.37
N GLY A 780 7.22 104.41 0.87
CA GLY A 780 6.81 103.00 0.77
C GLY A 780 5.83 102.57 1.87
N THR A 781 5.68 103.37 2.94
CA THR A 781 4.82 103.04 4.10
C THR A 781 3.92 104.20 4.56
N ARG A 782 4.38 105.46 4.51
CA ARG A 782 3.64 106.62 5.04
C ARG A 782 3.78 107.86 4.16
N TRP A 783 2.71 108.65 4.10
CA TRP A 783 2.70 109.97 3.48
C TRP A 783 3.16 111.07 4.45
N SER A 784 4.01 111.96 3.93
CA SER A 784 4.48 113.14 4.64
C SER A 784 4.35 114.39 3.76
N LEU A 785 3.98 115.51 4.38
CA LEU A 785 3.91 116.83 3.76
C LEU A 785 4.56 117.87 4.69
N SER A 786 5.62 118.52 4.23
CA SER A 786 6.32 119.58 4.97
C SER A 786 6.48 120.84 4.12
N GLY A 787 6.59 122.01 4.75
CA GLY A 787 6.83 123.26 4.02
C GLY A 787 6.41 124.54 4.74
N ASN A 788 6.36 125.64 3.99
CA ASN A 788 5.97 126.96 4.47
C ASN A 788 4.67 127.43 3.79
N ALA A 789 3.70 127.88 4.58
CA ALA A 789 2.45 128.46 4.10
C ALA A 789 2.48 129.99 4.16
N ALA A 790 1.99 130.66 3.11
CA ALA A 790 2.00 132.13 3.00
C ALA A 790 1.08 132.80 4.03
N ALA A 791 -0.12 132.24 4.23
CA ALA A 791 -1.11 132.74 5.18
C ALA A 791 -1.82 131.60 5.92
N GLN A 792 -2.36 131.91 7.10
CA GLN A 792 -3.09 130.92 7.92
C GLN A 792 -4.33 130.34 7.23
N THR A 793 -4.88 131.03 6.21
CA THR A 793 -5.94 130.54 5.32
C THR A 793 -5.52 129.37 4.44
N ASP A 794 -4.24 129.23 4.11
CA ASP A 794 -3.75 128.12 3.28
C ASP A 794 -3.70 126.81 4.07
N THR A 795 -3.54 126.86 5.39
CA THR A 795 -3.69 125.69 6.29
C THR A 795 -5.05 124.99 6.10
N ALA A 796 -6.13 125.77 6.00
CA ALA A 796 -7.47 125.22 5.75
C ALA A 796 -7.63 124.63 4.33
N ARG A 797 -6.84 125.12 3.36
CA ARG A 797 -6.80 124.55 2.00
C ARG A 797 -6.01 123.24 1.96
N ILE A 798 -4.93 123.15 2.72
CA ILE A 798 -4.14 121.92 2.94
C ILE A 798 -5.04 120.87 3.61
N GLU A 799 -5.72 121.20 4.70
CA GLU A 799 -6.62 120.29 5.41
C GLU A 799 -7.78 119.81 4.51
N ALA A 800 -8.41 120.71 3.75
CA ALA A 800 -9.45 120.35 2.77
C ALA A 800 -8.94 119.58 1.53
N ALA A 801 -7.64 119.63 1.25
CA ALA A 801 -7.01 118.79 0.24
C ALA A 801 -6.72 117.39 0.78
N LEU A 802 -6.04 117.28 1.93
CA LEU A 802 -5.69 116.01 2.55
C LEU A 802 -6.93 115.24 3.05
N SER A 803 -8.03 115.92 3.37
CA SER A 803 -9.33 115.29 3.66
C SER A 803 -9.97 114.57 2.45
N ARG A 804 -9.40 114.73 1.24
CA ARG A 804 -9.80 113.99 0.03
C ARG A 804 -8.83 112.84 -0.33
N SER A 805 -7.81 112.60 0.49
CA SER A 805 -6.94 111.42 0.38
C SER A 805 -7.68 110.16 0.86
N ALA A 806 -7.24 108.97 0.42
CA ALA A 806 -7.85 107.70 0.82
C ALA A 806 -7.60 107.39 2.31
N GLN A 807 -6.48 107.87 2.86
CA GLN A 807 -6.13 107.72 4.28
C GLN A 807 -6.77 108.80 5.18
N GLY A 808 -7.40 109.82 4.60
CA GLY A 808 -7.88 111.02 5.31
C GLY A 808 -6.76 111.86 5.92
N ALA A 809 -7.04 113.10 6.35
CA ALA A 809 -6.01 114.02 6.84
C ALA A 809 -5.21 113.51 8.05
N ALA A 810 -5.75 112.54 8.81
CA ALA A 810 -5.10 111.93 9.97
C ALA A 810 -4.01 110.89 9.63
N GLY A 811 -3.98 110.34 8.40
CA GLY A 811 -2.92 109.43 7.95
C GLY A 811 -1.59 110.11 7.62
N TRP A 812 -1.57 111.45 7.57
CA TRP A 812 -0.48 112.24 7.03
C TRP A 812 0.42 112.82 8.12
N THR A 813 1.74 112.67 7.94
CA THR A 813 2.74 113.39 8.76
C THR A 813 2.86 114.82 8.23
N GLN A 814 2.31 115.79 8.95
CA GLN A 814 2.28 117.19 8.52
C GLN A 814 3.28 118.04 9.33
N ALA A 815 4.14 118.78 8.63
CA ALA A 815 5.13 119.69 9.22
C ALA A 815 5.12 121.05 8.49
N ILE A 816 4.03 121.79 8.68
CA ILE A 816 3.81 123.09 8.01
C ILE A 816 4.17 124.24 8.96
N THR A 817 5.02 125.14 8.49
CA THR A 817 5.39 126.37 9.20
C THR A 817 4.62 127.56 8.64
N ILE A 818 4.15 128.45 9.52
CA ILE A 818 3.47 129.70 9.16
C ILE A 818 4.31 130.87 9.74
N PRO A 819 4.63 131.93 8.98
CA PRO A 819 5.30 133.10 9.52
C PRO A 819 4.44 133.78 10.61
N GLU A 820 4.95 133.83 11.85
CA GLU A 820 4.20 134.39 12.97
C GLU A 820 4.14 135.93 12.89
N ALA A 821 2.92 136.47 12.81
CA ALA A 821 2.70 137.92 12.87
C ALA A 821 2.97 138.43 14.30
N PRO A 822 3.73 139.53 14.49
CA PRO A 822 4.24 139.91 15.81
C PRO A 822 3.14 140.26 16.81
N GLN A 823 3.01 139.44 17.85
CA GLN A 823 1.97 139.57 18.87
C GLN A 823 2.20 140.74 19.83
N ALA A 824 1.11 141.37 20.27
CA ALA A 824 1.13 142.40 21.31
C ALA A 824 0.63 141.86 22.66
N SER A 825 1.59 141.57 23.55
CA SER A 825 1.52 141.60 25.02
C SER A 825 0.52 140.74 25.84
N VAL A 826 1.07 139.77 26.58
CA VAL A 826 1.05 139.64 28.08
C VAL A 826 -0.32 139.59 28.83
N PRO A 827 -0.60 138.64 29.77
CA PRO A 827 -0.01 137.29 29.99
C PRO A 827 -1.00 136.18 30.52
N GLU A 828 -0.47 134.96 30.72
CA GLU A 828 -0.70 134.05 31.88
C GLU A 828 -2.13 133.73 32.40
N SER A 829 -2.64 132.50 32.15
CA SER A 829 -3.02 131.52 33.21
C SER A 829 -3.67 130.19 32.73
N GLN A 830 -3.11 129.07 33.23
CA GLN A 830 -3.77 127.88 33.84
C GLN A 830 -4.64 126.86 33.05
N ILE A 831 -4.29 125.56 33.25
CA ILE A 831 -5.15 124.37 33.55
C ILE A 831 -6.22 123.98 32.49
N ALA A 832 -6.17 122.87 31.72
CA ALA A 832 -5.86 121.41 31.89
C ALA A 832 -7.11 120.50 32.05
N VAL A 833 -6.91 119.17 32.16
CA VAL A 833 -7.89 118.04 32.39
C VAL A 833 -8.81 117.63 31.17
N PRO A 834 -9.45 116.42 31.11
CA PRO A 834 -9.12 115.41 30.06
C PRO A 834 -10.33 114.58 29.49
N GLU A 835 -10.19 113.23 29.39
CA GLU A 835 -11.20 112.14 29.18
C GLU A 835 -11.74 111.88 27.75
N ALA A 836 -11.53 110.71 27.11
CA ALA A 836 -12.14 109.35 27.26
C ALA A 836 -13.38 109.13 26.32
N ALA A 837 -13.89 107.93 25.96
CA ALA A 837 -13.70 106.53 26.39
C ALA A 837 -14.05 105.55 25.19
N SER A 838 -13.46 104.35 25.03
CA SER A 838 -13.92 102.99 25.48
C SER A 838 -15.09 102.32 24.69
N PRO A 839 -15.23 100.96 24.63
CA PRO A 839 -14.26 99.83 24.69
C PRO A 839 -14.63 98.65 23.67
N PRO A 840 -14.40 97.29 23.83
CA PRO A 840 -13.97 96.43 22.68
C PRO A 840 -14.58 94.98 22.52
N GLU A 841 -14.08 94.20 21.51
CA GLU A 841 -13.84 92.72 21.43
C GLU A 841 -14.93 91.64 21.79
N PRO A 842 -14.73 90.29 21.65
CA PRO A 842 -13.60 89.45 21.13
C PRO A 842 -13.96 88.24 20.17
N ALA A 843 -12.92 87.45 19.83
CA ALA A 843 -12.87 85.95 19.73
C ALA A 843 -13.31 85.13 18.47
N ALA A 844 -12.69 83.94 18.34
CA ALA A 844 -12.92 82.86 17.35
C ALA A 844 -12.43 81.47 17.89
N THR A 845 -12.81 80.34 17.25
CA THR A 845 -12.53 78.93 17.63
C THR A 845 -12.62 78.01 16.38
N GLU A 846 -11.63 77.17 16.02
CA GLU A 846 -11.43 75.71 16.35
C GLU A 846 -12.30 74.72 15.53
N ALA A 847 -11.85 73.51 15.11
CA ALA A 847 -10.53 72.84 15.14
C ALA A 847 -10.45 71.61 14.15
N GLU A 848 -9.22 71.11 13.89
CA GLU A 848 -8.75 69.71 13.60
C GLU A 848 -9.46 68.77 12.58
N ALA A 849 -8.85 67.76 11.93
CA ALA A 849 -7.46 67.27 11.70
C ALA A 849 -7.48 66.37 10.42
N ALA A 850 -6.44 66.05 9.63
CA ALA A 850 -4.96 66.00 9.71
C ALA A 850 -4.34 64.61 10.10
N ALA A 851 -3.52 64.02 9.19
CA ALA A 851 -2.74 62.78 9.39
C ALA A 851 -1.57 62.65 8.37
N THR A 852 -0.35 62.29 8.81
CA THR A 852 0.83 61.92 7.96
C THR A 852 1.99 61.29 8.77
N ASP A 853 2.82 60.49 8.08
CA ASP A 853 4.14 59.91 8.46
C ASP A 853 5.34 60.88 8.18
N PRO A 854 6.65 60.51 8.29
CA PRO A 854 7.42 59.78 9.33
C PRO A 854 8.82 60.44 9.69
N VAL A 855 9.72 59.68 10.34
CA VAL A 855 11.22 59.75 10.40
C VAL A 855 11.92 60.22 11.72
N ASP A 856 12.96 59.43 12.09
CA ASP A 856 14.03 59.48 13.13
C ASP A 856 14.89 60.78 13.24
N PRO A 857 15.85 60.95 14.20
CA PRO A 857 16.29 60.15 15.39
C PRO A 857 16.41 61.10 16.66
N PRO A 858 17.41 61.11 17.61
CA PRO A 858 18.46 60.16 18.09
C PRO A 858 18.67 60.07 19.65
N GLU A 859 19.72 59.33 20.09
CA GLU A 859 20.50 59.43 21.37
C GLU A 859 19.82 59.18 22.75
N ALA A 860 20.47 58.65 23.82
CA ALA A 860 21.78 58.00 24.02
C ALA A 860 21.88 57.21 25.37
N GLU A 861 22.88 56.31 25.49
CA GLU A 861 23.62 55.86 26.71
C GLU A 861 22.90 55.24 27.94
N THR A 862 23.49 54.38 28.80
CA THR A 862 24.84 53.74 28.98
C THR A 862 24.63 52.23 29.39
N VAL A 863 25.51 51.36 29.94
CA VAL A 863 26.83 51.40 30.66
C VAL A 863 27.55 50.01 30.57
N ALA A 864 28.87 49.98 30.85
CA ALA A 864 29.74 48.88 31.37
C ALA A 864 29.68 47.45 30.72
N ALA A 865 30.76 46.84 30.19
CA ALA A 865 32.16 46.60 30.69
C ALA A 865 32.23 45.60 31.86
N GLU A 866 33.21 44.68 31.99
CA GLU A 866 34.51 44.36 31.32
C GLU A 866 34.72 42.80 31.49
N ASP A 867 35.67 41.99 30.99
CA ASP A 867 37.02 42.01 30.36
C ASP A 867 37.29 40.52 29.85
N ARG A 868 38.40 39.94 29.30
CA ARG A 868 39.78 40.34 28.91
C ARG A 868 40.44 39.35 27.90
N ALA A 869 41.25 39.86 26.96
CA ALA A 869 42.44 39.29 26.26
C ALA A 869 42.44 37.98 25.41
N GLU A 870 43.15 38.10 24.27
CA GLU A 870 43.69 37.09 23.33
C GLU A 870 45.08 36.56 23.78
N PRO A 871 45.68 35.49 23.19
CA PRO A 871 46.66 35.70 22.09
C PRO A 871 46.81 34.56 21.04
N GLU A 872 47.65 34.80 20.03
CA GLU A 872 47.86 33.96 18.82
C GLU A 872 48.90 32.81 18.94
N ALA A 873 48.75 31.79 18.06
CA ALA A 873 49.82 30.98 17.40
C ALA A 873 50.72 30.03 18.26
N PRO A 874 51.54 29.10 17.69
CA PRO A 874 51.82 28.86 16.26
C PRO A 874 51.81 27.39 15.73
N VAL A 875 51.78 27.32 14.39
CA VAL A 875 52.30 26.29 13.44
C VAL A 875 53.13 25.11 13.97
N THR A 876 52.86 23.90 13.47
CA THR A 876 53.86 22.85 13.16
C THR A 876 53.44 22.03 11.92
N THR A 877 54.39 21.44 11.20
CA THR A 877 54.27 20.92 9.82
C THR A 877 54.16 19.38 9.72
N ALA A 878 53.31 18.89 8.80
CA ALA A 878 53.54 17.88 7.72
C ALA A 878 54.37 16.58 7.98
N PRO A 879 54.34 15.54 7.09
CA PRO A 879 53.63 15.41 5.81
C PRO A 879 52.83 14.10 5.56
N VAL A 880 51.89 14.21 4.62
CA VAL A 880 51.57 13.28 3.52
C VAL A 880 52.35 11.96 3.42
N GLU A 881 51.64 10.82 3.36
CA GLU A 881 51.84 9.83 2.29
C GLU A 881 50.54 9.05 1.98
N ALA A 882 50.24 8.87 0.70
CA ALA A 882 49.19 7.99 0.20
C ALA A 882 49.72 7.29 -1.07
N PRO A 883 49.44 5.99 -1.25
CA PRO A 883 49.35 5.46 -2.60
C PRO A 883 48.19 4.47 -2.80
N SER A 884 47.34 4.83 -3.76
CA SER A 884 46.58 3.92 -4.62
C SER A 884 46.93 4.27 -6.08
N PRO A 885 46.67 3.41 -7.09
CA PRO A 885 46.25 2.01 -7.07
C PRO A 885 47.21 1.09 -7.89
N GLN A 886 46.90 -0.21 -7.98
CA GLN A 886 47.15 -0.94 -9.24
C GLN A 886 46.25 -2.17 -9.42
N LEU A 887 45.70 -2.32 -10.62
CA LEU A 887 44.97 -3.52 -11.06
C LEU A 887 45.94 -4.64 -11.43
N ALA A 888 45.61 -5.87 -11.06
CA ALA A 888 46.11 -7.09 -11.69
C ALA A 888 44.99 -8.14 -11.74
N LEU A 889 44.82 -8.79 -12.90
CA LEU A 889 43.84 -9.84 -13.15
C LEU A 889 44.55 -11.20 -13.38
N ALA A 890 43.75 -12.27 -13.44
CA ALA A 890 44.12 -13.66 -13.77
C ALA A 890 44.55 -14.55 -12.56
N PRO A 891 44.45 -15.90 -12.65
CA PRO A 891 43.30 -16.54 -12.00
C PRO A 891 43.57 -17.88 -11.28
N THR A 892 42.51 -18.41 -10.62
CA THR A 892 42.28 -19.82 -10.24
C THR A 892 43.34 -20.57 -9.42
N THR A 893 42.95 -20.95 -8.20
CA THR A 893 43.00 -22.35 -7.74
C THR A 893 41.99 -22.55 -6.62
N GLY A 894 41.37 -23.73 -6.54
CA GLY A 894 40.38 -24.03 -5.49
C GLY A 894 41.03 -24.40 -4.16
N VAL A 895 40.31 -24.14 -3.07
CA VAL A 895 40.57 -24.64 -1.72
C VAL A 895 39.22 -25.11 -1.16
N ASP A 896 39.22 -26.21 -0.42
CA ASP A 896 38.01 -26.92 -0.01
C ASP A 896 37.08 -26.10 0.88
N ALA A 897 35.77 -26.21 0.63
CA ALA A 897 34.73 -25.62 1.46
C ALA A 897 34.59 -26.42 2.77
N GLN A 898 35.27 -25.99 3.82
CA GLN A 898 35.09 -26.52 5.17
C GLN A 898 33.95 -25.76 5.85
N GLU A 899 32.98 -26.48 6.43
CA GLU A 899 31.74 -25.93 6.96
C GLU A 899 31.98 -24.84 8.03
N THR A 900 31.53 -23.62 7.75
CA THR A 900 31.29 -22.59 8.78
C THR A 900 29.90 -22.82 9.37
N PRO A 901 29.72 -22.80 10.70
CA PRO A 901 28.40 -22.93 11.30
C PRO A 901 27.50 -21.76 10.86
N SER A 902 26.28 -22.07 10.43
CA SER A 902 25.26 -21.08 10.08
C SER A 902 24.87 -20.28 11.32
N VAL A 903 25.14 -18.98 11.30
CA VAL A 903 24.57 -18.03 12.27
C VAL A 903 23.17 -17.68 11.78
N ASP A 904 22.16 -17.82 12.64
CA ASP A 904 20.77 -17.49 12.28
C ASP A 904 20.65 -15.99 11.93
N GLY A 905 20.33 -15.67 10.67
CA GLY A 905 20.21 -14.29 10.18
C GLY A 905 19.21 -13.46 11.00
N ALA A 906 18.06 -14.06 11.33
CA ALA A 906 17.05 -13.45 12.20
C ALA A 906 17.57 -13.10 13.61
N ALA A 907 18.50 -13.89 14.17
CA ALA A 907 19.11 -13.59 15.47
C ALA A 907 20.10 -12.43 15.37
N LEU A 908 20.86 -12.34 14.27
CA LEU A 908 21.75 -11.20 13.99
C LEU A 908 20.95 -9.90 13.78
N LEU A 909 19.87 -9.94 13.00
CA LEU A 909 18.98 -8.80 12.78
C LEU A 909 18.29 -8.33 14.07
N ALA A 910 17.82 -9.26 14.91
CA ALA A 910 17.24 -8.93 16.21
C ALA A 910 18.27 -8.29 17.18
N GLN A 911 19.54 -8.75 17.16
CA GLN A 911 20.61 -8.11 17.91
C GLN A 911 20.91 -6.70 17.37
N CYS A 912 21.00 -6.54 16.04
CA CYS A 912 21.21 -5.25 15.38
C CYS A 912 20.12 -4.21 15.72
N GLN A 913 18.85 -4.61 15.68
CA GLN A 913 17.74 -3.75 16.11
C GLN A 913 17.92 -3.33 17.57
N ALA A 914 18.19 -4.28 18.48
CA ALA A 914 18.34 -4.01 19.90
C ALA A 914 19.53 -3.08 20.24
N GLU A 915 20.65 -3.19 19.52
CA GLU A 915 21.81 -2.31 19.70
C GLU A 915 21.53 -0.88 19.19
N VAL A 916 20.85 -0.74 18.06
CA VAL A 916 20.42 0.56 17.50
C VAL A 916 19.36 1.24 18.37
N ASP A 917 18.34 0.53 18.83
CA ASP A 917 17.33 1.04 19.76
C ASP A 917 17.96 1.46 21.10
N ALA A 918 18.91 0.66 21.60
CA ALA A 918 19.64 0.99 22.81
C ALA A 918 20.52 2.24 22.65
N LEU A 919 21.01 2.55 21.45
CA LEU A 919 21.70 3.81 21.16
C LEU A 919 20.72 4.99 21.09
N ALA A 920 19.68 4.90 20.24
CA ALA A 920 18.72 5.98 20.01
C ALA A 920 17.93 6.37 21.28
N SER A 921 17.63 5.40 22.15
CA SER A 921 16.95 5.65 23.44
C SER A 921 17.84 6.32 24.50
N ARG A 922 19.17 6.31 24.33
CA ARG A 922 20.13 7.04 25.20
C ARG A 922 20.53 8.39 24.62
N ASN A 923 20.67 8.47 23.30
CA ASN A 923 21.22 9.61 22.58
C ASN A 923 20.18 10.15 21.59
N ALA A 924 19.52 11.26 21.95
CA ALA A 924 18.59 11.93 21.06
C ALA A 924 19.34 12.57 19.87
N ILE A 925 18.89 12.31 18.64
CA ILE A 925 19.35 13.02 17.45
C ILE A 925 18.69 14.40 17.44
N LEU A 926 19.51 15.45 17.50
CA LEU A 926 19.06 16.85 17.62
C LEU A 926 19.24 17.61 16.31
N PHE A 927 18.32 18.56 16.11
CA PHE A 927 18.29 19.43 14.94
C PHE A 927 18.27 20.90 15.36
N ARG A 928 18.81 21.77 14.51
CA ARG A 928 18.76 23.22 14.71
C ARG A 928 17.30 23.71 14.67
N SER A 929 16.98 24.71 15.49
CA SER A 929 15.59 25.17 15.67
C SER A 929 14.96 25.60 14.33
N GLY A 930 13.78 25.05 14.02
CA GLY A 930 13.08 25.30 12.76
C GLY A 930 13.70 24.63 11.52
N SER A 931 14.62 23.67 11.69
CA SER A 931 15.35 23.03 10.59
C SER A 931 15.50 21.51 10.76
N ASP A 932 15.89 20.92 9.64
CA ASP A 932 16.41 19.59 9.31
C ASP A 932 17.94 19.44 9.53
N ALA A 933 18.67 20.54 9.68
CA ALA A 933 20.12 20.51 9.90
C ALA A 933 20.46 19.94 11.29
N LEU A 934 21.19 18.82 11.30
CA LEU A 934 21.73 18.19 12.51
C LEU A 934 22.58 19.17 13.35
N THR A 935 22.59 18.97 14.67
CA THR A 935 23.53 19.71 15.54
C THR A 935 24.86 18.99 15.67
N ASP A 936 25.90 19.75 16.02
CA ASP A 936 27.27 19.27 16.11
C ASP A 936 27.42 18.19 17.22
N GLU A 937 26.59 18.25 18.28
CA GLU A 937 26.49 17.23 19.34
C GLU A 937 25.86 15.92 18.86
N SER A 938 25.12 15.93 17.75
CA SER A 938 24.48 14.75 17.18
C SER A 938 25.43 13.95 16.29
N LEU A 939 26.45 14.59 15.71
CA LEU A 939 27.38 13.93 14.78
C LEU A 939 28.09 12.70 15.38
N PRO A 940 28.58 12.70 16.64
CA PRO A 940 29.13 11.50 17.28
C PRO A 940 28.12 10.36 17.45
N VAL A 941 26.83 10.67 17.58
CA VAL A 941 25.75 9.66 17.65
C VAL A 941 25.56 9.01 16.28
N ILE A 942 25.66 9.78 15.20
CA ILE A 942 25.61 9.26 13.83
C ILE A 942 26.89 8.48 13.49
N ASP A 943 28.06 8.86 14.03
CA ASP A 943 29.30 8.08 13.94
C ASP A 943 29.14 6.69 14.60
N GLU A 944 28.61 6.65 15.83
CA GLU A 944 28.37 5.40 16.57
C GLU A 944 27.31 4.53 15.88
N LEU A 945 26.23 5.15 15.38
CA LEU A 945 25.14 4.48 14.66
C LEU A 945 25.60 3.87 13.32
N ALA A 946 26.39 4.59 12.52
CA ALA A 946 27.01 4.05 11.31
C ALA A 946 27.91 2.85 11.65
N GLY A 947 28.62 2.92 12.79
CA GLY A 947 29.38 1.81 13.35
C GLY A 947 28.52 0.56 13.59
N TYR A 948 27.37 0.68 14.26
CA TYR A 948 26.46 -0.46 14.46
C TYR A 948 25.90 -0.99 13.13
N ILE A 949 25.38 -0.12 12.25
CA ILE A 949 24.79 -0.53 10.95
C ILE A 949 25.81 -1.25 10.05
N ALA A 950 27.09 -0.91 10.14
CA ALA A 950 28.16 -1.58 9.41
C ALA A 950 28.41 -3.04 9.86
N HIS A 951 28.09 -3.39 11.11
CA HIS A 951 28.17 -4.77 11.62
C HIS A 951 26.94 -5.63 11.28
N CYS A 952 25.96 -5.05 10.58
CA CYS A 952 24.71 -5.68 10.18
C CYS A 952 24.67 -5.86 8.64
N PRO A 953 25.47 -6.76 8.04
CA PRO A 953 25.48 -6.99 6.59
C PRO A 953 24.14 -7.59 6.13
N GLY A 954 23.63 -7.14 4.97
CA GLY A 954 22.34 -7.62 4.44
C GLY A 954 21.10 -7.10 5.19
N ALA A 955 21.24 -6.05 6.01
CA ALA A 955 20.11 -5.39 6.66
C ALA A 955 19.72 -4.08 5.95
N ILE A 956 18.44 -3.89 5.67
CA ILE A 956 17.86 -2.59 5.30
C ILE A 956 17.61 -1.78 6.58
N VAL A 957 17.81 -0.45 6.51
CA VAL A 957 17.55 0.47 7.62
C VAL A 957 16.54 1.53 7.19
N HIS A 958 15.36 1.50 7.80
CA HIS A 958 14.43 2.63 7.77
C HIS A 958 14.83 3.63 8.86
N VAL A 959 14.86 4.91 8.49
CA VAL A 959 15.05 6.05 9.38
C VAL A 959 13.71 6.77 9.47
N GLU A 960 13.10 6.79 10.64
CA GLU A 960 11.70 7.18 10.84
C GLU A 960 11.60 8.48 11.64
N GLY A 961 11.24 9.57 10.96
CA GLY A 961 11.10 10.90 11.53
C GLY A 961 9.71 11.18 12.08
N HIS A 962 9.64 11.82 13.25
CA HIS A 962 8.41 12.20 13.94
C HIS A 962 8.46 13.63 14.49
N THR A 963 7.29 14.27 14.59
CA THR A 963 7.08 15.57 15.25
C THR A 963 6.10 15.47 16.41
N ASP A 964 5.97 16.56 17.16
CA ASP A 964 4.81 16.84 17.99
C ASP A 964 3.70 17.53 17.16
N ALA A 965 2.56 17.77 17.79
CA ALA A 965 1.38 18.42 17.20
C ALA A 965 1.44 19.96 17.15
N ASP A 966 2.64 20.56 17.21
CA ASP A 966 2.83 22.02 17.15
C ASP A 966 3.12 22.49 15.71
N GLY A 967 2.12 22.39 14.84
CA GLY A 967 2.25 22.83 13.45
C GLY A 967 0.93 22.78 12.67
N ALA A 968 1.07 22.63 11.36
CA ALA A 968 0.05 22.08 10.48
C ALA A 968 0.53 20.70 10.01
N ASP A 969 -0.39 19.75 9.83
CA ASP A 969 -0.10 18.33 9.57
C ASP A 969 0.87 18.13 8.38
N ASP A 970 0.74 18.95 7.34
CA ASP A 970 1.54 18.93 6.12
C ASP A 970 2.97 19.44 6.34
N LEU A 971 3.13 20.53 7.09
CA LEU A 971 4.43 21.05 7.51
C LEU A 971 5.14 20.11 8.48
N ASN A 972 4.39 19.49 9.40
CA ASN A 972 4.89 18.48 10.33
C ASN A 972 5.37 17.22 9.59
N LEU A 973 4.60 16.75 8.61
CA LEU A 973 5.00 15.64 7.74
C LEU A 973 6.27 15.99 6.95
N ALA A 974 6.30 17.13 6.24
CA ALA A 974 7.46 17.56 5.45
C ALA A 974 8.74 17.72 6.30
N LEU A 975 8.64 18.33 7.49
CA LEU A 975 9.75 18.48 8.43
C LEU A 975 10.24 17.13 8.97
N SER A 976 9.34 16.15 9.13
CA SER A 976 9.71 14.80 9.57
C SER A 976 10.48 14.03 8.49
N VAL A 977 10.09 14.17 7.21
CA VAL A 977 10.81 13.57 6.06
C VAL A 977 12.20 14.19 5.94
N ALA A 978 12.31 15.52 5.88
CA ALA A 978 13.59 16.21 5.71
C ALA A 978 14.61 15.87 6.82
N ARG A 979 14.14 15.66 8.06
CA ARG A 979 14.97 15.21 9.18
C ARG A 979 15.44 13.76 9.06
N ALA A 980 14.59 12.86 8.55
CA ALA A 980 15.00 11.50 8.25
C ALA A 980 16.00 11.45 7.08
N GLU A 981 15.79 12.25 6.03
CA GLU A 981 16.72 12.42 4.90
C GLU A 981 18.08 12.97 5.37
N ALA A 982 18.11 14.00 6.22
CA ALA A 982 19.35 14.54 6.78
C ALA A 982 20.16 13.50 7.57
N VAL A 983 19.48 12.59 8.29
CA VAL A 983 20.12 11.45 8.97
C VAL A 983 20.61 10.40 7.97
N VAL A 984 19.83 10.07 6.92
CA VAL A 984 20.24 9.17 5.84
C VAL A 984 21.49 9.68 5.13
N PHE A 985 21.55 10.96 4.77
CA PHE A 985 22.74 11.56 4.15
C PHE A 985 23.94 11.52 5.11
N ALA A 986 23.75 11.83 6.39
CA ALA A 986 24.81 11.77 7.39
C ALA A 986 25.34 10.33 7.64
N LEU A 987 24.52 9.30 7.46
CA LEU A 987 24.94 7.88 7.48
C LEU A 987 25.64 7.46 6.18
N MET A 988 25.16 7.96 5.03
CA MET A 988 25.79 7.74 3.72
C MET A 988 27.21 8.30 3.66
N ASP A 989 27.43 9.52 4.17
CA ASP A 989 28.75 10.15 4.29
C ASP A 989 29.74 9.35 5.17
N ARG A 990 29.22 8.44 6.01
CA ARG A 990 29.99 7.52 6.87
C ARG A 990 30.20 6.14 6.24
N GLY A 991 29.78 5.94 5.00
CA GLY A 991 30.00 4.71 4.24
C GLY A 991 28.91 3.66 4.38
N VAL A 992 27.75 3.98 4.97
CA VAL A 992 26.57 3.11 4.87
C VAL A 992 26.01 3.23 3.44
N ALA A 993 25.82 2.10 2.75
CA ALA A 993 25.40 2.10 1.35
C ALA A 993 23.97 2.64 1.20
N LEU A 994 23.77 3.56 0.24
CA LEU A 994 22.49 4.28 0.06
C LEU A 994 21.33 3.34 -0.29
N ASP A 995 21.58 2.23 -0.99
CA ASP A 995 20.57 1.22 -1.32
C ASP A 995 20.09 0.41 -0.10
N ARG A 996 20.68 0.62 1.08
CA ARG A 996 20.26 0.06 2.37
C ARG A 996 19.54 1.08 3.27
N LEU A 997 19.38 2.33 2.84
CA LEU A 997 18.86 3.43 3.66
C LEU A 997 17.56 3.99 3.09
N TYR A 998 16.52 4.07 3.92
CA TYR A 998 15.22 4.65 3.56
C TYR A 998 14.81 5.72 4.57
N ALA A 999 14.55 6.94 4.10
CA ALA A 999 13.97 8.00 4.93
C ALA A 999 12.44 7.92 4.89
N LEU A 1000 11.81 7.88 6.06
CA LEU A 1000 10.36 7.91 6.22
C LEU A 1000 9.98 9.02 7.21
N GLY A 1001 8.94 9.78 6.89
CA GLY A 1001 8.39 10.79 7.77
C GLY A 1001 6.95 10.47 8.13
N TYR A 1002 6.60 10.55 9.40
CA TYR A 1002 5.24 10.31 9.92
C TYR A 1002 4.56 11.57 10.48
N GLY A 1003 5.26 12.70 10.52
CA GLY A 1003 4.82 13.90 11.23
C GLY A 1003 4.41 13.55 12.68
N GLU A 1004 3.24 14.05 13.09
CA GLU A 1004 2.66 13.80 14.40
C GLU A 1004 1.79 12.52 14.48
N SER A 1005 1.58 11.81 13.36
CA SER A 1005 0.58 10.73 13.25
C SER A 1005 0.84 9.50 14.12
N LEU A 1006 2.09 9.31 14.58
CA LEU A 1006 2.52 8.23 15.46
C LEU A 1006 3.18 8.80 16.75
N PRO A 1007 2.38 9.33 17.69
CA PRO A 1007 2.88 9.87 18.95
C PRO A 1007 3.09 8.74 19.98
N ILE A 1008 4.28 8.72 20.61
CA ILE A 1008 4.61 7.80 21.72
C ILE A 1008 4.30 8.40 23.09
N ALA A 1009 3.80 9.63 23.12
CA ALA A 1009 3.52 10.40 24.31
C ALA A 1009 2.38 11.41 24.10
N ASP A 1010 1.80 11.87 25.20
CA ASP A 1010 0.75 12.87 25.23
C ASP A 1010 1.22 14.24 24.72
N ASN A 1011 0.67 14.69 23.59
CA ASN A 1011 0.95 16.00 22.99
C ASN A 1011 0.44 17.17 23.84
N ASP A 1012 -0.45 16.99 24.83
CA ASP A 1012 -0.89 18.07 25.72
C ASP A 1012 0.22 18.51 26.71
N THR A 1013 1.35 17.80 26.79
CA THR A 1013 2.44 18.08 27.72
C THR A 1013 3.76 18.38 27.01
N ALA A 1014 4.52 19.38 27.48
CA ALA A 1014 5.83 19.71 26.89
C ALA A 1014 6.82 18.53 26.93
N ALA A 1015 6.76 17.69 27.96
CA ALA A 1015 7.57 16.47 28.11
C ALA A 1015 7.07 15.28 27.27
N GLY A 1016 5.84 15.34 26.75
CA GLY A 1016 5.33 14.40 25.74
C GLY A 1016 5.67 14.87 24.33
N LYS A 1017 5.41 16.15 24.01
CA LYS A 1017 5.87 16.80 22.77
C LYS A 1017 7.36 16.57 22.50
N GLN A 1018 8.22 16.78 23.52
CA GLN A 1018 9.65 16.51 23.40
C GLN A 1018 9.99 15.04 23.10
N ARG A 1019 9.16 14.08 23.53
CA ARG A 1019 9.34 12.66 23.19
C ARG A 1019 8.79 12.32 21.80
N ASN A 1020 7.77 13.02 21.32
CA ASN A 1020 7.20 12.80 19.99
C ASN A 1020 8.13 13.33 18.88
N ARG A 1021 8.85 14.44 19.12
CA ARG A 1021 9.95 14.92 18.25
C ARG A 1021 11.18 14.02 18.33
N ARG A 1022 11.21 12.93 17.57
CA ARG A 1022 12.26 11.89 17.59
C ARG A 1022 12.61 11.37 16.20
N ILE A 1023 13.74 10.67 16.13
CA ILE A 1023 14.10 9.76 15.04
C ILE A 1023 14.11 8.34 15.63
N GLU A 1024 13.44 7.40 14.97
CA GLU A 1024 13.51 5.96 15.26
C GLU A 1024 14.14 5.22 14.07
N PHE A 1025 14.52 3.96 14.29
CA PHE A 1025 15.18 3.13 13.28
C PHE A 1025 14.55 1.74 13.25
N LYS A 1026 14.27 1.22 12.06
CA LYS A 1026 13.92 -0.20 11.88
C LYS A 1026 14.94 -0.90 11.01
N ILE A 1027 15.51 -1.96 11.54
CA ILE A 1027 16.42 -2.89 10.90
C ILE A 1027 15.58 -4.03 10.32
N LEU A 1028 15.57 -4.15 8.99
CA LEU A 1028 14.78 -5.11 8.24
C LEU A 1028 15.71 -6.05 7.45
N GLU A 1029 15.21 -7.23 7.11
CA GLU A 1029 15.90 -8.20 6.26
C GLU A 1029 15.90 -7.74 4.78
N ASP A 1030 17.04 -7.77 4.11
CA ASP A 1030 17.15 -7.46 2.68
C ASP A 1030 16.60 -8.63 1.84
N ASN A 1031 15.28 -8.66 1.67
CA ASN A 1031 14.53 -9.69 0.92
C ASN A 1031 14.71 -9.57 -0.61
N ARG A 1032 15.95 -9.51 -1.09
CA ARG A 1032 16.35 -9.46 -2.51
C ARG A 1032 16.86 -10.82 -3.01
#